data_AF-A0A928Y5F6-F1
#
_entry.id   AF-A0A928Y5F6-F1
#
_cell.length_a   1.000
_cell.length_b   1.000
_cell.length_c   1.000
_cell.angle_alpha   90.00
_cell.angle_beta   90.00
_cell.angle_gamma   90.00
#
_symmetry.space_group_name_H-M   'P 1'
#
loop_
_entity.id
_entity.type
_entity.pdbx_description
1 polymer ?
#
loop_
_entity_poly.entity_id
_entity_poly.type
_entity_poly.pdbx_seq_one_letter_code
_entity_poly.pdbx_strand_id
1 'polypeptide(L)'
;MNARNGMAVTNYYDDLFSRLIGDGVPLPTVIERVAGSYLDGKPLPIGKKKLTKKERDSLFWASEVVKGCPPDAWPREAMSLALARYFGQEAVAADGLVTRVAREAPEALIRAVRRSGLVLSPHSPRRVELDQAGSESEAVAELCRVLDVFTGAHGERVAALEAQKVQLAALSVVDLLLYASLYAFEVLVPRDFKVKALAPPSRVDLELAWDALSDLLAWKLAEASTSSLKLTDDSIGRSIARHLRPVLFESGTSSAGEALRNLHVFHALMDMQIELNEFISRSADAFSYDDSIRFERRGNRLEIVEVDPVARAAWQRDGLKLGRLHGYWFHRALETYVEQVAADPAHWSIGRPENAEANRLAWLRALQAQLRLREAYGVADQVASESGDAVDLFRALLSLNLMSVFFQQDFLAAFAERVDASGDWVAALQRLTMDGLRDGLQNRLPLTWSSRDSKVSNITGWTVTKSEPAGNPRMASAILDFWTYDMVATAERLQRKEPGLQPQLFERPVLKFGPTLLQLPWVVGVQNNSTAAINNLRRLGARRGQARDEAQRIEAGLAGLLERRGFMTLLNWVPPRDVEDAGEVDLIAALDGHLFVIEVKSTFMRRSQREAWLHATTTLRKAGQQLRRKADAVSLAIASDPGFRTMLGWGEGLIPTQQHVWIADTCIECDHQRFGGFLKVSVEELIIALRDDRHLLNDPGGLLAGNYAVDEAPEADASESGWSLYPDGFSAERFVDVIETEAVWELQAATRGPTLRSTDRADVASRK
;
A
#
# COMPACT_ATOMS: atom_id res chain seq x y z
N MET A 1 -15.31 -63.48 17.86
CA MET A 1 -15.96 -62.56 16.91
C MET A 1 -16.47 -61.36 17.69
N ASN A 2 -15.84 -60.20 17.58
CA ASN A 2 -16.41 -58.91 17.95
C ASN A 2 -15.83 -57.87 17.01
N ALA A 3 -16.72 -57.26 16.23
CA ALA A 3 -16.42 -56.36 15.13
C ALA A 3 -15.78 -55.07 15.64
N ARG A 4 -14.59 -54.75 15.13
CA ARG A 4 -14.08 -53.39 15.13
C ARG A 4 -14.86 -52.63 14.04
N ASN A 5 -15.78 -51.77 14.45
CA ASN A 5 -16.33 -50.73 13.58
C ASN A 5 -15.17 -49.87 13.09
N GLY A 6 -14.82 -50.01 11.81
CA GLY A 6 -13.98 -49.04 11.12
C GLY A 6 -14.80 -47.76 10.92
N MET A 7 -14.55 -46.73 11.71
CA MET A 7 -14.96 -45.38 11.33
C MET A 7 -14.19 -45.03 10.05
N ALA A 8 -14.91 -44.89 8.94
CA ALA A 8 -14.37 -44.29 7.74
C ALA A 8 -13.80 -42.91 8.12
N VAL A 9 -12.57 -42.61 7.71
CA VAL A 9 -12.03 -41.25 7.84
C VAL A 9 -12.86 -40.37 6.91
N THR A 10 -13.82 -39.65 7.47
CA THR A 10 -14.72 -38.78 6.72
C THR A 10 -13.98 -37.51 6.29
N ASN A 11 -14.34 -36.99 5.12
CA ASN A 11 -13.77 -35.75 4.59
C ASN A 11 -14.35 -34.57 5.37
N TYR A 12 -13.48 -33.70 5.90
CA TYR A 12 -13.87 -32.52 6.67
C TYR A 12 -14.95 -31.66 5.99
N TYR A 13 -14.88 -31.49 4.66
CA TYR A 13 -15.84 -30.66 3.94
C TYR A 13 -17.20 -31.34 3.77
N ASP A 14 -17.22 -32.66 3.64
CA ASP A 14 -18.46 -33.46 3.58
C ASP A 14 -19.14 -33.49 4.96
N ASP A 15 -18.36 -33.58 6.04
CA ASP A 15 -18.85 -33.49 7.41
C ASP A 15 -19.43 -32.09 7.71
N LEU A 16 -18.72 -31.04 7.30
CA LEU A 16 -19.18 -29.66 7.44
C LEU A 16 -20.48 -29.43 6.67
N PHE A 17 -20.58 -29.94 5.45
CA PHE A 17 -21.79 -29.88 4.64
C PHE A 17 -22.96 -30.58 5.33
N SER A 18 -22.75 -31.83 5.77
CA SER A 18 -23.79 -32.64 6.42
C SER A 18 -24.31 -31.98 7.69
N ARG A 19 -23.41 -31.40 8.49
CA ARG A 19 -23.78 -30.64 9.70
C ARG A 19 -24.64 -29.42 9.36
N LEU A 20 -24.20 -28.58 8.43
CA LEU A 20 -24.91 -27.35 8.07
C LEU A 20 -26.30 -27.63 7.47
N ILE A 21 -26.45 -28.69 6.68
CA ILE A 21 -27.76 -29.15 6.20
C ILE A 21 -28.63 -29.63 7.37
N GLY A 22 -28.04 -30.38 8.31
CA GLY A 22 -28.71 -30.80 9.55
C GLY A 22 -29.19 -29.62 10.41
N ASP A 23 -28.44 -28.51 10.40
CA ASP A 23 -28.78 -27.24 11.07
C ASP A 23 -29.85 -26.42 10.30
N GLY A 24 -30.39 -26.95 9.20
CA GLY A 24 -31.46 -26.31 8.42
C GLY A 24 -30.99 -25.17 7.50
N VAL A 25 -29.68 -25.04 7.27
CA VAL A 25 -29.12 -24.00 6.39
C VAL A 25 -29.47 -24.32 4.93
N PRO A 26 -29.99 -23.36 4.13
CA PRO A 26 -30.32 -23.60 2.72
C PRO A 26 -29.10 -24.08 1.93
N LEU A 27 -29.29 -25.07 1.04
CA LEU A 27 -28.22 -25.70 0.26
C LEU A 27 -27.23 -24.70 -0.39
N PRO A 28 -27.68 -23.62 -1.06
CA PRO A 28 -26.74 -22.68 -1.67
C PRO A 28 -25.85 -21.96 -0.65
N THR A 29 -26.38 -21.69 0.55
CA THR A 29 -25.62 -21.10 1.67
C THR A 29 -24.64 -22.10 2.27
N VAL A 30 -25.01 -23.39 2.31
CA VAL A 30 -24.10 -24.45 2.77
C VAL A 30 -22.87 -24.55 1.89
N ILE A 31 -23.06 -24.62 0.57
CA ILE A 31 -21.95 -24.70 -0.39
C ILE A 31 -21.02 -23.48 -0.23
N GLU A 32 -21.59 -22.29 -0.11
CA GLU A 32 -20.83 -21.05 0.11
C GLU A 32 -19.98 -21.10 1.40
N ARG A 33 -20.55 -21.61 2.50
CA ARG A 33 -19.84 -21.77 3.79
C ARG A 33 -18.72 -22.83 3.72
N VAL A 34 -18.94 -23.91 2.98
CA VAL A 34 -17.93 -24.97 2.77
C VAL A 34 -16.76 -24.43 1.93
N ALA A 35 -17.05 -23.75 0.82
CA ALA A 35 -16.05 -23.09 -0.02
C ALA A 35 -15.30 -22.00 0.74
N GLY A 36 -16.01 -21.17 1.52
CA GLY A 36 -15.39 -20.17 2.41
C GLY A 36 -14.44 -20.79 3.41
N SER A 37 -14.80 -21.94 4.00
CA SER A 37 -13.90 -22.69 4.90
C SER A 37 -12.63 -23.17 4.21
N TYR A 38 -12.72 -23.63 2.95
CA TYR A 38 -11.55 -23.99 2.15
C TYR A 38 -10.65 -22.79 1.85
N LEU A 39 -11.24 -21.66 1.47
CA LEU A 39 -10.52 -20.40 1.22
C LEU A 39 -9.80 -19.88 2.47
N ASP A 40 -10.42 -20.04 3.64
CA ASP A 40 -9.85 -19.67 4.94
C ASP A 40 -8.77 -20.65 5.44
N GLY A 41 -8.46 -21.69 4.67
CA GLY A 41 -7.44 -22.67 4.99
C GLY A 41 -7.85 -23.67 6.07
N LYS A 42 -9.15 -23.92 6.26
CA LYS A 42 -9.61 -25.02 7.10
C LYS A 42 -9.38 -26.38 6.39
N PRO A 43 -9.42 -27.51 7.11
CA PRO A 43 -9.46 -27.65 8.56
C PRO A 43 -8.21 -27.08 9.25
N LEU A 44 -8.40 -26.63 10.49
CA LEU A 44 -7.31 -26.22 11.38
C LEU A 44 -6.54 -27.47 11.87
N PRO A 45 -5.30 -27.31 12.36
CA PRO A 45 -4.52 -28.43 12.88
C PRO A 45 -5.26 -29.16 14.01
N ILE A 46 -5.31 -30.49 13.95
CA ILE A 46 -5.78 -31.34 15.05
C ILE A 46 -4.54 -31.87 15.78
N GLY A 47 -4.31 -31.40 17.00
CA GLY A 47 -3.11 -31.72 17.77
C GLY A 47 -1.83 -31.16 17.12
N LYS A 48 -0.78 -31.98 17.00
CA LYS A 48 0.52 -31.56 16.42
C LYS A 48 0.59 -31.61 14.89
N LYS A 49 -0.38 -32.25 14.21
CA LYS A 49 -0.33 -32.42 12.75
C LYS A 49 -0.97 -31.21 12.06
N LYS A 50 -0.15 -30.42 11.37
CA LYS A 50 -0.60 -29.33 10.50
C LYS A 50 -0.74 -29.87 9.07
N LEU A 51 -1.94 -29.79 8.49
CA LEU A 51 -2.16 -30.11 7.09
C LEU A 51 -1.44 -29.09 6.20
N THR A 52 -0.75 -29.58 5.19
CA THR A 52 -0.14 -28.80 4.12
C THR A 52 -1.22 -28.14 3.25
N LYS A 53 -0.83 -27.12 2.47
CA LYS A 53 -1.73 -26.51 1.49
C LYS A 53 -2.24 -27.56 0.49
N LYS A 54 -1.32 -28.40 -0.03
CA LYS A 54 -1.63 -29.50 -0.95
C LYS A 54 -2.67 -30.46 -0.38
N GLU A 55 -2.51 -30.93 0.85
CA GLU A 55 -3.49 -31.84 1.48
C GLU A 55 -4.89 -31.20 1.60
N ARG A 56 -4.96 -29.91 1.94
CA ARG A 56 -6.25 -29.19 2.02
C ARG A 56 -6.89 -29.01 0.65
N ASP A 57 -6.09 -28.71 -0.36
CA ASP A 57 -6.55 -28.64 -1.76
C ASP A 57 -7.09 -30.01 -2.20
N SER A 58 -6.35 -31.10 -1.96
CA SER A 58 -6.80 -32.46 -2.28
C SER A 58 -8.10 -32.84 -1.57
N LEU A 59 -8.25 -32.52 -0.28
CA LEU A 59 -9.49 -32.80 0.47
C LEU A 59 -10.69 -32.06 -0.10
N PHE A 60 -10.53 -30.78 -0.45
CA PHE A 60 -11.65 -29.98 -0.97
C PHE A 60 -12.11 -30.47 -2.33
N TRP A 61 -11.19 -30.63 -3.28
CA TRP A 61 -11.53 -31.02 -4.65
C TRP A 61 -12.01 -32.47 -4.77
N ALA A 62 -11.69 -33.33 -3.80
CA ALA A 62 -12.18 -34.71 -3.75
C ALA A 62 -13.52 -34.87 -3.01
N SER A 63 -14.06 -33.81 -2.39
CA SER A 63 -15.30 -33.86 -1.60
C SER A 63 -16.54 -34.15 -2.45
N GLU A 64 -17.53 -34.81 -1.87
CA GLU A 64 -18.83 -35.02 -2.50
C GLU A 64 -19.59 -33.70 -2.70
N VAL A 65 -19.32 -32.70 -1.86
CA VAL A 65 -19.84 -31.33 -2.06
C VAL A 65 -19.42 -30.76 -3.42
N VAL A 66 -18.16 -30.91 -3.81
CA VAL A 66 -17.65 -30.40 -5.09
C VAL A 66 -18.14 -31.28 -6.25
N LYS A 67 -18.12 -32.61 -6.09
CA LYS A 67 -18.62 -33.53 -7.13
C LYS A 67 -20.11 -33.36 -7.39
N GLY A 68 -20.91 -33.10 -6.36
CA GLY A 68 -22.34 -32.85 -6.44
C GLY A 68 -22.74 -31.38 -6.58
N CYS A 69 -21.78 -30.46 -6.73
CA CYS A 69 -22.04 -29.01 -6.79
C CYS A 69 -22.98 -28.68 -7.96
N PRO A 70 -24.14 -28.04 -7.74
CA PRO A 70 -25.07 -27.71 -8.81
C PRO A 70 -24.55 -26.54 -9.68
N PRO A 71 -24.98 -26.43 -10.95
CA PRO A 71 -24.46 -25.42 -11.88
C PRO A 71 -24.58 -23.97 -11.39
N ASP A 72 -25.64 -23.65 -10.65
CA ASP A 72 -25.94 -22.31 -10.11
C ASP A 72 -25.10 -21.94 -8.87
N ALA A 73 -24.36 -22.89 -8.29
CA ALA A 73 -23.44 -22.63 -7.19
C ALA A 73 -22.06 -22.17 -7.67
N TRP A 74 -21.59 -22.56 -8.86
CA TRP A 74 -20.29 -22.14 -9.39
C TRP A 74 -20.13 -20.62 -9.54
N PRO A 75 -21.14 -19.86 -10.00
CA PRO A 75 -21.04 -18.42 -10.13
C PRO A 75 -20.86 -17.67 -8.82
N ARG A 76 -21.18 -18.29 -7.67
CA ARG A 76 -21.09 -17.65 -6.36
C ARG A 76 -19.65 -17.34 -5.99
N GLU A 77 -19.48 -16.32 -5.16
CA GLU A 77 -18.18 -15.71 -4.88
C GLU A 77 -17.16 -16.72 -4.34
N ALA A 78 -17.50 -17.47 -3.29
CA ALA A 78 -16.57 -18.42 -2.68
C ALA A 78 -16.18 -19.56 -3.64
N MET A 79 -17.12 -20.08 -4.43
CA MET A 79 -16.82 -21.12 -5.43
C MET A 79 -15.97 -20.59 -6.58
N SER A 80 -16.26 -19.38 -7.08
CA SER A 80 -15.45 -18.74 -8.12
C SER A 80 -14.02 -18.46 -7.64
N LEU A 81 -13.85 -18.01 -6.39
CA LEU A 81 -12.53 -17.84 -5.78
C LEU A 81 -11.81 -19.17 -5.53
N ALA A 82 -12.55 -20.23 -5.15
CA ALA A 82 -11.98 -21.56 -5.01
C ALA A 82 -11.46 -22.08 -6.36
N LEU A 83 -12.22 -21.91 -7.45
CA LEU A 83 -11.77 -22.21 -8.80
C LEU A 83 -10.56 -21.37 -9.20
N ALA A 84 -10.55 -20.06 -8.91
CA ALA A 84 -9.39 -19.21 -9.19
C ALA A 84 -8.12 -19.73 -8.48
N ARG A 85 -8.27 -20.18 -7.22
CA ARG A 85 -7.19 -20.84 -6.47
C ARG A 85 -6.76 -22.16 -7.09
N TYR A 86 -7.67 -22.95 -7.67
CA TYR A 86 -7.33 -24.17 -8.42
C TYR A 86 -6.49 -23.87 -9.67
N PHE A 87 -6.86 -22.84 -10.44
CA PHE A 87 -6.08 -22.41 -11.61
C PHE A 87 -4.73 -21.79 -11.26
N GLY A 88 -4.62 -21.15 -10.08
CA GLY A 88 -3.38 -20.55 -9.59
C GLY A 88 -2.41 -21.51 -8.91
N GLN A 89 -2.65 -22.83 -8.97
CA GLN A 89 -1.78 -23.84 -8.35
C GLN A 89 -1.52 -25.02 -9.30
N GLU A 90 -0.43 -25.75 -9.05
CA GLU A 90 0.00 -26.88 -9.90
C GLU A 90 0.14 -28.19 -9.13
N ALA A 91 -0.10 -28.18 -7.82
CA ALA A 91 0.20 -29.28 -6.91
C ALA A 91 -0.90 -30.36 -6.87
N VAL A 92 -2.12 -30.02 -7.23
CA VAL A 92 -3.32 -30.88 -7.19
C VAL A 92 -4.07 -30.77 -8.51
N ALA A 93 -4.42 -31.91 -9.09
CA ALA A 93 -5.35 -32.01 -10.21
C ALA A 93 -6.69 -32.57 -9.74
N ALA A 94 -7.77 -32.11 -10.36
CA ALA A 94 -9.13 -32.60 -10.14
C ALA A 94 -9.71 -33.05 -11.48
N ASP A 95 -9.59 -34.34 -11.77
CA ASP A 95 -9.90 -34.91 -13.08
C ASP A 95 -11.35 -34.59 -13.51
N GLY A 96 -11.49 -34.08 -14.73
CA GLY A 96 -12.79 -33.72 -15.31
C GLY A 96 -13.45 -32.46 -14.74
N LEU A 97 -12.87 -31.82 -13.70
CA LEU A 97 -13.43 -30.61 -13.09
C LEU A 97 -13.57 -29.48 -14.13
N VAL A 98 -12.48 -29.16 -14.82
CA VAL A 98 -12.44 -28.01 -15.74
C VAL A 98 -13.41 -28.19 -16.91
N THR A 99 -13.42 -29.36 -17.54
CA THR A 99 -14.36 -29.74 -18.59
C THR A 99 -15.82 -29.64 -18.11
N ARG A 100 -16.10 -30.12 -16.90
CA ARG A 100 -17.43 -30.06 -16.31
C ARG A 100 -17.89 -28.62 -16.10
N VAL A 101 -17.07 -27.78 -15.47
CA VAL A 101 -17.45 -26.37 -15.21
C VAL A 101 -17.53 -25.58 -16.52
N ALA A 102 -16.71 -25.88 -17.53
CA ALA A 102 -16.81 -25.27 -18.85
C ALA A 102 -18.19 -25.50 -19.49
N ARG A 103 -18.73 -26.71 -19.33
CA ARG A 103 -20.06 -27.10 -19.82
C ARG A 103 -21.22 -26.55 -18.97
N GLU A 104 -21.09 -26.61 -17.64
CA GLU A 104 -22.19 -26.30 -16.71
C GLU A 104 -22.26 -24.82 -16.33
N ALA A 105 -21.12 -24.12 -16.25
CA ALA A 105 -21.01 -22.74 -15.77
C ALA A 105 -19.80 -22.00 -16.41
N PRO A 106 -19.76 -21.82 -17.75
CA PRO A 106 -18.62 -21.24 -18.46
C PRO A 106 -18.23 -19.84 -17.94
N GLU A 107 -19.20 -18.99 -17.60
CA GLU A 107 -18.93 -17.65 -17.06
C GLU A 107 -18.21 -17.69 -15.70
N ALA A 108 -18.52 -18.67 -14.84
CA ALA A 108 -17.83 -18.84 -13.57
C ALA A 108 -16.38 -19.30 -13.79
N LEU A 109 -16.18 -20.18 -14.77
CA LEU A 109 -14.85 -20.64 -15.19
C LEU A 109 -14.00 -19.48 -15.73
N ILE A 110 -14.57 -18.66 -16.61
CA ILE A 110 -13.89 -17.50 -17.20
C ILE A 110 -13.45 -16.53 -16.10
N ARG A 111 -14.35 -16.19 -15.17
CA ARG A 111 -14.00 -15.33 -14.01
C ARG A 111 -12.89 -15.94 -13.15
N ALA A 112 -12.95 -17.25 -12.90
CA ALA A 112 -11.93 -17.94 -12.12
C ALA A 112 -10.55 -17.89 -12.80
N VAL A 113 -10.50 -18.13 -14.12
CA VAL A 113 -9.26 -18.05 -14.89
C VAL A 113 -8.70 -16.63 -14.88
N ARG A 114 -9.54 -15.60 -15.11
CA ARG A 114 -9.13 -14.18 -15.00
C ARG A 114 -8.42 -13.91 -13.67
N ARG A 115 -9.00 -14.35 -12.55
CA ARG A 115 -8.52 -14.08 -11.19
C ARG A 115 -7.39 -15.00 -10.70
N SER A 116 -6.90 -15.92 -11.54
CA SER A 116 -5.93 -16.94 -11.13
C SER A 116 -4.46 -16.58 -11.39
N GLY A 117 -4.19 -15.56 -12.21
CA GLY A 117 -2.85 -15.24 -12.71
C GLY A 117 -2.40 -16.11 -13.90
N LEU A 118 -3.25 -17.01 -14.39
CA LEU A 118 -2.94 -17.90 -15.52
C LEU A 118 -2.58 -17.15 -16.81
N VAL A 119 -3.03 -15.90 -16.96
CA VAL A 119 -2.71 -15.01 -18.08
C VAL A 119 -1.20 -14.77 -18.27
N LEU A 120 -0.41 -14.84 -17.19
CA LEU A 120 1.05 -14.74 -17.22
C LEU A 120 1.77 -16.09 -17.06
N SER A 121 1.02 -17.21 -17.06
CA SER A 121 1.55 -18.55 -16.80
C SER A 121 1.23 -19.53 -17.94
N PRO A 122 1.74 -19.29 -19.17
CA PRO A 122 1.34 -20.06 -20.36
C PRO A 122 1.75 -21.54 -20.31
N HIS A 123 2.76 -21.89 -19.51
CA HIS A 123 3.25 -23.27 -19.38
C HIS A 123 2.61 -24.05 -18.23
N SER A 124 1.63 -23.45 -17.52
CA SER A 124 1.00 -24.14 -16.40
C SER A 124 0.20 -25.36 -16.88
N PRO A 125 0.22 -26.50 -16.17
CA PRO A 125 -0.67 -27.62 -16.46
C PRO A 125 -2.16 -27.23 -16.42
N ARG A 126 -2.51 -26.21 -15.61
CA ARG A 126 -3.89 -25.68 -15.55
C ARG A 126 -4.31 -25.01 -16.86
N ARG A 127 -3.35 -24.49 -17.64
CA ARG A 127 -3.60 -23.93 -18.96
C ARG A 127 -3.97 -25.02 -19.97
N VAL A 128 -3.26 -26.14 -19.93
CA VAL A 128 -3.56 -27.30 -20.80
C VAL A 128 -4.95 -27.86 -20.52
N GLU A 129 -5.36 -27.98 -19.25
CA GLU A 129 -6.71 -28.41 -18.88
C GLU A 129 -7.79 -27.44 -19.41
N LEU A 130 -7.53 -26.13 -19.36
CA LEU A 130 -8.43 -25.11 -19.89
C LEU A 130 -8.57 -25.21 -21.41
N ASP A 131 -7.46 -25.36 -22.13
CA ASP A 131 -7.47 -25.47 -23.60
C ASP A 131 -8.24 -26.72 -24.06
N GLN A 132 -8.09 -27.85 -23.34
CA GLN A 132 -8.88 -29.06 -23.58
C GLN A 132 -10.37 -28.84 -23.33
N ALA A 133 -10.74 -28.10 -22.28
CA ALA A 133 -12.13 -27.78 -21.97
C ALA A 133 -12.76 -26.76 -22.94
N GLY A 134 -11.97 -26.10 -23.79
CA GLY A 134 -12.46 -25.19 -24.81
C GLY A 134 -13.46 -25.81 -25.78
N SER A 135 -13.42 -27.13 -26.02
CA SER A 135 -14.40 -27.83 -26.86
C SER A 135 -15.81 -27.87 -26.27
N GLU A 136 -15.95 -27.66 -24.96
CA GLU A 136 -17.26 -27.71 -24.27
C GLU A 136 -18.02 -26.38 -24.37
N SER A 137 -17.33 -25.26 -24.67
CA SER A 137 -17.93 -23.93 -24.69
C SER A 137 -17.15 -22.95 -25.56
N GLU A 138 -17.83 -22.33 -26.53
CA GLU A 138 -17.23 -21.31 -27.40
C GLU A 138 -16.70 -20.11 -26.61
N ALA A 139 -17.34 -19.75 -25.49
CA ALA A 139 -16.86 -18.67 -24.62
C ALA A 139 -15.53 -19.03 -23.95
N VAL A 140 -15.32 -20.31 -23.59
CA VAL A 140 -14.05 -20.80 -23.04
C VAL A 140 -12.99 -20.91 -24.12
N ALA A 141 -13.35 -21.38 -25.32
CA ALA A 141 -12.45 -21.37 -26.47
C ALA A 141 -11.98 -19.94 -26.84
N GLU A 142 -12.88 -18.96 -26.77
CA GLU A 142 -12.53 -17.56 -26.98
C GLU A 142 -11.62 -17.00 -25.90
N LEU A 143 -11.85 -17.36 -24.63
CA LEU A 143 -10.93 -17.02 -23.54
C LEU A 143 -9.52 -17.57 -23.81
N CYS A 144 -9.37 -18.82 -24.24
CA CYS A 144 -8.06 -19.38 -24.60
C CYS A 144 -7.37 -18.54 -25.68
N ARG A 145 -8.09 -18.14 -26.74
CA ARG A 145 -7.54 -17.28 -27.79
C ARG A 145 -7.13 -15.89 -27.28
N VAL A 146 -7.88 -15.32 -26.34
CA VAL A 146 -7.50 -14.06 -25.67
C VAL A 146 -6.19 -14.23 -24.89
N LEU A 147 -6.07 -15.31 -24.11
CA LEU A 147 -4.87 -15.59 -23.34
C LEU A 147 -3.64 -15.90 -24.22
N ASP A 148 -3.82 -16.43 -25.43
CA ASP A 148 -2.74 -16.60 -26.41
C ASP A 148 -2.19 -15.26 -26.89
N VAL A 149 -3.05 -14.27 -27.12
CA VAL A 149 -2.61 -12.91 -27.47
C VAL A 149 -1.80 -12.29 -26.33
N PHE A 150 -2.24 -12.45 -25.08
CA PHE A 150 -1.46 -12.04 -23.91
C PHE A 150 -0.10 -12.74 -23.84
N THR A 151 -0.08 -14.05 -24.09
CA THR A 151 1.14 -14.87 -24.06
C THR A 151 2.17 -14.37 -25.07
N GLY A 152 1.74 -14.10 -26.31
CA GLY A 152 2.61 -13.52 -27.35
C GLY A 152 3.15 -12.15 -26.97
N ALA A 153 2.26 -11.24 -26.57
CA ALA A 153 2.63 -9.87 -26.21
C ALA A 153 3.57 -9.80 -24.98
N HIS A 154 3.36 -10.68 -23.99
CA HIS A 154 4.25 -10.81 -22.84
C HIS A 154 5.61 -11.36 -23.26
N GLY A 155 5.63 -12.43 -24.05
CA GLY A 155 6.85 -13.08 -24.53
C GLY A 155 7.77 -12.15 -25.32
N GLU A 156 7.20 -11.31 -26.18
CA GLU A 156 7.94 -10.28 -26.93
C GLU A 156 8.66 -9.29 -26.01
N ARG A 157 7.96 -8.78 -24.98
CA ARG A 157 8.51 -7.82 -24.00
C ARG A 157 9.58 -8.45 -23.13
N VAL A 158 9.36 -9.67 -22.65
CA VAL A 158 10.37 -10.42 -21.90
C VAL A 158 11.62 -10.63 -22.76
N ALA A 159 11.47 -11.06 -24.02
CA ALA A 159 12.61 -11.26 -24.91
C ALA A 159 13.39 -9.95 -25.18
N ALA A 160 12.68 -8.83 -25.38
CA ALA A 160 13.29 -7.53 -25.57
C ALA A 160 14.06 -7.05 -24.34
N LEU A 161 13.49 -7.23 -23.14
CA LEU A 161 14.13 -6.94 -21.87
C LEU A 161 15.40 -7.78 -21.66
N GLU A 162 15.31 -9.10 -21.87
CA GLU A 162 16.45 -10.01 -21.70
C GLU A 162 17.60 -9.67 -22.68
N ALA A 163 17.30 -9.24 -23.90
CA ALA A 163 18.31 -8.79 -24.86
C ALA A 163 19.10 -7.56 -24.34
N GLN A 164 18.44 -6.64 -23.61
CA GLN A 164 19.13 -5.51 -22.98
C GLN A 164 19.91 -5.93 -21.72
N LYS A 165 19.34 -6.83 -20.89
CA LYS A 165 20.03 -7.35 -19.70
C LYS A 165 21.37 -8.01 -20.05
N VAL A 166 21.41 -8.80 -21.12
CA VAL A 166 22.66 -9.46 -21.59
C VAL A 166 23.77 -8.45 -21.86
N GLN A 167 23.46 -7.29 -22.45
CA GLN A 167 24.45 -6.26 -22.76
C GLN A 167 25.07 -5.63 -21.50
N LEU A 168 24.31 -5.59 -20.40
CA LEU A 168 24.74 -5.03 -19.12
C LEU A 168 25.05 -6.10 -18.07
N ALA A 169 25.10 -7.39 -18.44
CA ALA A 169 25.27 -8.50 -17.50
C ALA A 169 26.56 -8.37 -16.67
N ALA A 170 27.65 -7.87 -17.28
CA ALA A 170 28.94 -7.68 -16.62
C ALA A 170 28.97 -6.55 -15.56
N LEU A 171 27.98 -5.66 -15.54
CA LEU A 171 27.90 -4.59 -14.54
C LEU A 171 27.63 -5.17 -13.15
N SER A 172 28.35 -4.67 -12.14
CA SER A 172 28.04 -4.94 -10.75
C SER A 172 26.77 -4.21 -10.31
N VAL A 173 26.27 -4.52 -9.11
CA VAL A 173 25.12 -3.82 -8.53
C VAL A 173 25.40 -2.31 -8.38
N VAL A 174 26.62 -1.93 -7.98
CA VAL A 174 26.99 -0.51 -7.85
C VAL A 174 27.06 0.19 -9.19
N ASP A 175 27.59 -0.48 -10.23
CA ASP A 175 27.65 0.10 -11.57
C ASP A 175 26.23 0.35 -12.10
N LEU A 176 25.30 -0.58 -11.88
CA LEU A 176 23.89 -0.39 -12.22
C LEU A 176 23.30 0.83 -11.48
N LEU A 177 23.55 0.97 -10.17
CA LEU A 177 23.06 2.09 -9.37
C LEU A 177 23.67 3.44 -9.80
N LEU A 178 24.91 3.46 -10.30
CA LEU A 178 25.52 4.65 -10.89
C LEU A 178 24.78 5.07 -12.16
N TYR A 179 24.51 4.14 -13.08
CA TYR A 179 23.73 4.44 -14.29
C TYR A 179 22.28 4.83 -13.98
N ALA A 180 21.65 4.17 -13.01
CA ALA A 180 20.32 4.55 -12.53
C ALA A 180 20.29 5.98 -11.98
N SER A 181 21.36 6.39 -11.29
CA SER A 181 21.47 7.75 -10.77
C SER A 181 21.70 8.77 -11.88
N LEU A 182 22.55 8.46 -12.88
CA LEU A 182 22.71 9.31 -14.06
C LEU A 182 21.39 9.49 -14.83
N TYR A 183 20.69 8.38 -15.10
CA TYR A 183 19.35 8.38 -15.71
C TYR A 183 18.38 9.26 -14.93
N ALA A 184 18.36 9.15 -13.59
CA ALA A 184 17.46 9.93 -12.77
C ALA A 184 17.71 11.43 -12.89
N PHE A 185 18.97 11.88 -12.85
CA PHE A 185 19.31 13.30 -13.00
C PHE A 185 19.08 13.81 -14.42
N GLU A 186 19.22 12.98 -15.45
CA GLU A 186 18.92 13.35 -16.83
C GLU A 186 17.41 13.43 -17.12
N VAL A 187 16.65 12.44 -16.65
CA VAL A 187 15.26 12.19 -17.09
C VAL A 187 14.21 12.51 -16.03
N LEU A 188 14.47 12.19 -14.76
CA LEU A 188 13.45 12.18 -13.71
C LEU A 188 13.44 13.43 -12.82
N VAL A 189 14.59 14.08 -12.64
CA VAL A 189 14.69 15.30 -11.83
C VAL A 189 14.14 16.49 -12.65
N PRO A 190 13.03 17.13 -12.21
CA PRO A 190 12.46 18.26 -12.94
C PRO A 190 13.44 19.42 -13.09
N ARG A 191 13.42 20.10 -14.24
CA ARG A 191 14.25 21.29 -14.47
C ARG A 191 13.81 22.46 -13.60
N ASP A 192 12.52 22.59 -13.33
CA ASP A 192 11.91 23.60 -12.48
C ASP A 192 11.73 23.13 -11.02
N PHE A 193 12.59 22.23 -10.53
CA PHE A 193 12.45 21.65 -9.20
C PHE A 193 12.48 22.73 -8.10
N LYS A 194 11.32 22.97 -7.47
CA LYS A 194 11.18 23.90 -6.34
C LYS A 194 11.12 23.12 -5.02
N VAL A 195 12.04 23.44 -4.11
CA VAL A 195 12.10 22.86 -2.74
C VAL A 195 10.78 23.06 -1.96
N LYS A 196 10.06 24.16 -2.23
CA LYS A 196 8.84 24.54 -1.51
C LYS A 196 7.55 23.88 -2.01
N ALA A 197 7.59 23.08 -3.09
CA ALA A 197 6.40 22.35 -3.53
C ALA A 197 6.03 21.28 -2.48
N LEU A 198 4.84 21.41 -1.88
CA LEU A 198 4.37 20.53 -0.82
C LEU A 198 3.82 19.20 -1.38
N ALA A 199 3.30 19.22 -2.61
CA ALA A 199 3.06 18.02 -3.42
C ALA A 199 4.20 17.83 -4.46
N PRO A 200 4.78 16.63 -4.59
CA PRO A 200 5.55 16.30 -5.78
C PRO A 200 4.65 16.49 -7.01
N PRO A 201 5.15 16.96 -8.17
CA PRO A 201 4.36 16.97 -9.40
C PRO A 201 3.75 15.58 -9.67
N SER A 202 2.65 15.49 -10.45
CA SER A 202 2.07 14.21 -10.83
C SER A 202 3.14 13.32 -11.46
N ARG A 203 3.56 12.28 -10.75
CA ARG A 203 4.84 11.59 -10.99
C ARG A 203 4.64 10.12 -11.33
N VAL A 204 3.65 9.84 -12.17
CA VAL A 204 3.44 8.50 -12.74
C VAL A 204 4.77 7.96 -13.28
N ASP A 205 5.54 8.80 -13.98
CA ASP A 205 6.85 8.44 -14.54
C ASP A 205 7.90 8.07 -13.48
N LEU A 206 7.87 8.69 -12.29
CA LEU A 206 8.82 8.38 -11.22
C LEU A 206 8.48 7.06 -10.52
N GLU A 207 7.19 6.80 -10.27
CA GLU A 207 6.77 5.53 -9.69
C GLU A 207 7.08 4.35 -10.62
N LEU A 208 6.82 4.53 -11.93
CA LEU A 208 7.21 3.56 -12.95
C LEU A 208 8.72 3.31 -12.95
N ALA A 209 9.53 4.37 -12.89
CA ALA A 209 10.98 4.24 -12.84
C ALA A 209 11.48 3.55 -11.56
N TRP A 210 10.86 3.80 -10.40
CA TRP A 210 11.20 3.12 -9.14
C TRP A 210 10.87 1.64 -9.16
N ASP A 211 9.72 1.27 -9.72
CA ASP A 211 9.31 -0.13 -9.82
C ASP A 211 10.23 -0.88 -10.79
N ALA A 212 10.50 -0.28 -11.96
CA ALA A 212 11.43 -0.83 -12.93
C ALA A 212 12.84 -1.00 -12.34
N LEU A 213 13.36 0.00 -11.63
CA LEU A 213 14.67 -0.10 -11.00
C LEU A 213 14.70 -1.17 -9.91
N SER A 214 13.62 -1.33 -9.15
CA SER A 214 13.52 -2.34 -8.10
C SER A 214 13.56 -3.77 -8.70
N ASP A 215 12.89 -4.00 -9.84
CA ASP A 215 12.97 -5.27 -10.57
C ASP A 215 14.36 -5.55 -11.14
N LEU A 216 15.00 -4.54 -11.75
CA LEU A 216 16.37 -4.65 -12.28
C LEU A 216 17.40 -4.88 -11.16
N LEU A 217 17.18 -4.27 -9.99
CA LEU A 217 18.01 -4.47 -8.82
C LEU A 217 17.86 -5.88 -8.26
N ALA A 218 16.62 -6.40 -8.20
CA ALA A 218 16.38 -7.78 -7.81
C ALA A 218 17.06 -8.78 -8.76
N TRP A 219 17.04 -8.51 -10.07
CA TRP A 219 17.80 -9.26 -11.06
C TRP A 219 19.31 -9.26 -10.74
N LYS A 220 19.92 -8.08 -10.56
CA LYS A 220 21.36 -8.00 -10.25
C LYS A 220 21.74 -8.64 -8.92
N LEU A 221 20.90 -8.54 -7.89
CA LEU A 221 21.15 -9.17 -6.60
C LEU A 221 21.08 -10.71 -6.69
N ALA A 222 20.18 -11.25 -7.50
CA ALA A 222 20.06 -12.69 -7.70
C ALA A 222 21.31 -13.30 -8.36
N GLU A 223 22.05 -12.51 -9.16
CA GLU A 223 23.25 -12.94 -9.87
C GLU A 223 24.57 -12.52 -9.20
N ALA A 224 24.52 -11.62 -8.22
CA ALA A 224 25.71 -11.04 -7.61
C ALA A 224 26.51 -12.04 -6.77
N SER A 225 27.84 -12.00 -6.87
CA SER A 225 28.70 -12.76 -5.97
C SER A 225 28.77 -12.12 -4.58
N THR A 226 28.97 -12.93 -3.54
CA THR A 226 29.10 -12.41 -2.16
C THR A 226 30.25 -11.41 -2.00
N SER A 227 31.31 -11.53 -2.81
CA SER A 227 32.44 -10.60 -2.79
C SER A 227 32.12 -9.25 -3.43
N SER A 228 31.30 -9.20 -4.49
CA SER A 228 30.92 -7.93 -5.14
C SER A 228 29.95 -7.10 -4.30
N LEU A 229 29.22 -7.74 -3.37
CA LEU A 229 28.30 -7.07 -2.45
C LEU A 229 28.98 -6.52 -1.18
N LYS A 230 30.25 -6.86 -0.93
CA LYS A 230 31.04 -6.31 0.18
C LYS A 230 31.80 -5.08 -0.28
N LEU A 231 31.08 -3.96 -0.35
CA LEU A 231 31.65 -2.71 -0.88
C LEU A 231 32.68 -2.10 0.07
N THR A 232 33.74 -1.58 -0.53
CA THR A 232 34.83 -0.80 0.07
C THR A 232 34.98 0.51 -0.71
N ASP A 233 35.65 1.50 -0.12
CA ASP A 233 35.98 2.75 -0.82
C ASP A 233 36.76 2.47 -2.11
N ASP A 234 37.70 1.53 -2.10
CA ASP A 234 38.47 1.14 -3.28
C ASP A 234 37.59 0.56 -4.39
N SER A 235 36.63 -0.32 -4.05
CA SER A 235 35.71 -0.88 -5.06
C SER A 235 34.79 0.19 -5.64
N ILE A 236 34.27 1.09 -4.80
CA ILE A 236 33.40 2.19 -5.25
C ILE A 236 34.19 3.17 -6.11
N GLY A 237 35.42 3.51 -5.70
CA GLY A 237 36.33 4.38 -6.45
C GLY A 237 36.65 3.80 -7.83
N ARG A 238 36.86 2.49 -7.95
CA ARG A 238 37.02 1.83 -9.26
C ARG A 238 35.77 1.94 -10.13
N SER A 239 34.59 1.70 -9.57
CA SER A 239 33.32 1.87 -10.30
C SER A 239 33.12 3.32 -10.76
N ILE A 240 33.37 4.31 -9.90
CA ILE A 240 33.30 5.74 -10.25
C ILE A 240 34.29 6.07 -11.37
N ALA A 241 35.55 5.64 -11.24
CA ALA A 241 36.59 5.92 -12.23
C ALA A 241 36.26 5.34 -13.62
N ARG A 242 35.58 4.18 -13.65
CA ARG A 242 35.22 3.48 -14.90
C ARG A 242 33.91 3.95 -15.51
N HIS A 243 32.89 4.21 -14.69
CA HIS A 243 31.51 4.36 -15.16
C HIS A 243 30.98 5.80 -15.05
N LEU A 244 31.44 6.57 -14.06
CA LEU A 244 30.93 7.92 -13.80
C LEU A 244 31.87 9.01 -14.32
N ARG A 245 33.15 8.93 -13.96
CA ARG A 245 34.18 9.91 -14.33
C ARG A 245 34.26 10.11 -15.85
N PRO A 246 34.21 9.08 -16.72
CA PRO A 246 34.33 9.31 -18.15
C PRO A 246 33.14 10.06 -18.75
N VAL A 247 31.92 9.84 -18.22
CA VAL A 247 30.71 10.58 -18.61
C VAL A 247 30.83 12.05 -18.19
N LEU A 248 31.27 12.28 -16.95
CA LEU A 248 31.30 13.63 -16.39
C LEU A 248 32.56 14.44 -16.77
N PHE A 249 33.73 13.87 -17.02
CA PHE A 249 34.96 14.69 -17.07
C PHE A 249 35.90 14.38 -18.25
N GLU A 250 35.60 13.36 -19.06
CA GLU A 250 36.52 12.91 -20.12
C GLU A 250 35.88 12.93 -21.51
N SER A 251 35.01 13.90 -21.77
CA SER A 251 34.34 14.04 -23.06
C SER A 251 35.34 13.95 -24.23
N GLY A 252 35.13 12.99 -25.14
CA GLY A 252 35.98 12.76 -26.31
C GLY A 252 37.03 11.66 -26.19
N THR A 253 37.17 10.99 -25.03
CA THR A 253 38.05 9.82 -24.87
C THR A 253 37.36 8.50 -25.24
N SER A 254 38.15 7.44 -25.47
CA SER A 254 37.60 6.09 -25.71
C SER A 254 36.89 5.52 -24.48
N SER A 255 37.36 5.82 -23.26
CA SER A 255 36.71 5.46 -21.99
C SER A 255 35.33 6.13 -21.85
N ALA A 256 35.21 7.40 -22.24
CA ALA A 256 33.93 8.09 -22.28
C ALA A 256 32.97 7.42 -23.28
N GLY A 257 33.49 6.94 -24.41
CA GLY A 257 32.70 6.18 -25.38
C GLY A 257 32.08 4.89 -24.81
N GLU A 258 32.80 4.10 -24.00
CA GLU A 258 32.24 2.90 -23.35
C GLU A 258 31.19 3.26 -22.30
N ALA A 259 31.49 4.22 -21.42
CA ALA A 259 30.58 4.61 -20.35
C ALA A 259 29.27 5.22 -20.89
N LEU A 260 29.34 6.05 -21.95
CA LEU A 260 28.17 6.61 -22.62
C LEU A 260 27.35 5.54 -23.36
N ARG A 261 27.99 4.54 -23.98
CA ARG A 261 27.26 3.40 -24.57
C ARG A 261 26.49 2.63 -23.50
N ASN A 262 27.13 2.35 -22.38
CA ASN A 262 26.45 1.65 -21.27
C ASN A 262 25.29 2.48 -20.70
N LEU A 263 25.44 3.81 -20.59
CA LEU A 263 24.34 4.69 -20.20
C LEU A 263 23.19 4.60 -21.21
N HIS A 264 23.46 4.67 -22.52
CA HIS A 264 22.42 4.53 -23.53
C HIS A 264 21.71 3.17 -23.50
N VAL A 265 22.46 2.07 -23.32
CA VAL A 265 21.88 0.73 -23.14
C VAL A 265 21.07 0.66 -21.84
N PHE A 266 21.49 1.37 -20.78
CA PHE A 266 20.72 1.45 -19.54
C PHE A 266 19.39 2.19 -19.73
N HIS A 267 19.33 3.27 -20.53
CA HIS A 267 18.07 3.90 -20.91
C HIS A 267 17.15 2.90 -21.62
N ALA A 268 17.66 2.18 -22.61
CA ALA A 268 16.89 1.16 -23.31
C ALA A 268 16.43 0.03 -22.37
N LEU A 269 17.26 -0.36 -21.40
CA LEU A 269 16.90 -1.35 -20.38
C LEU A 269 15.75 -0.85 -19.49
N MET A 270 15.81 0.41 -19.05
CA MET A 270 14.73 1.05 -18.28
C MET A 270 13.44 1.08 -19.08
N ASP A 271 13.48 1.51 -20.34
CA ASP A 271 12.31 1.57 -21.22
C ASP A 271 11.66 0.19 -21.40
N MET A 272 12.47 -0.87 -21.62
CA MET A 272 11.96 -2.24 -21.76
C MET A 272 11.38 -2.78 -20.44
N GLN A 273 11.98 -2.45 -19.30
CA GLN A 273 11.45 -2.87 -17.99
C GLN A 273 10.16 -2.12 -17.65
N ILE A 274 10.08 -0.81 -17.93
CA ILE A 274 8.87 -0.01 -17.76
C ILE A 274 7.76 -0.57 -18.65
N GLU A 275 8.03 -0.83 -19.94
CA GLU A 275 7.05 -1.40 -20.87
C GLU A 275 6.54 -2.78 -20.40
N LEU A 276 7.41 -3.63 -19.86
CA LEU A 276 6.99 -4.91 -19.28
C LEU A 276 6.09 -4.70 -18.05
N ASN A 277 6.50 -3.80 -17.15
CA ASN A 277 5.74 -3.50 -15.92
C ASN A 277 4.38 -2.87 -16.24
N GLU A 278 4.32 -1.96 -17.21
CA GLU A 278 3.08 -1.36 -17.68
C GLU A 278 2.19 -2.38 -18.38
N PHE A 279 2.74 -3.29 -19.20
CA PHE A 279 1.96 -4.38 -19.78
C PHE A 279 1.35 -5.27 -18.69
N ILE A 280 2.14 -5.65 -17.69
CA ILE A 280 1.66 -6.45 -16.55
C ILE A 280 0.54 -5.69 -15.83
N SER A 281 0.76 -4.42 -15.47
CA SER A 281 -0.22 -3.65 -14.68
C SER A 281 -1.47 -3.26 -15.47
N ARG A 282 -1.31 -2.66 -16.66
CA ARG A 282 -2.42 -2.07 -17.45
C ARG A 282 -3.10 -3.06 -18.38
N SER A 283 -2.50 -4.22 -18.64
CA SER A 283 -3.10 -5.25 -19.49
C SER A 283 -3.41 -6.53 -18.72
N ALA A 284 -2.40 -7.19 -18.14
CA ALA A 284 -2.61 -8.49 -17.50
C ALA A 284 -3.39 -8.38 -16.18
N ASP A 285 -2.95 -7.50 -15.26
CA ASP A 285 -3.62 -7.25 -14.00
C ASP A 285 -4.99 -6.60 -14.23
N ALA A 286 -5.11 -5.66 -15.19
CA ALA A 286 -6.40 -5.10 -15.58
C ALA A 286 -7.36 -6.19 -16.09
N PHE A 287 -6.90 -7.09 -16.97
CA PHE A 287 -7.70 -8.25 -17.39
C PHE A 287 -8.11 -9.13 -16.20
N SER A 288 -7.23 -9.32 -15.23
CA SER A 288 -7.43 -10.22 -14.11
C SER A 288 -8.33 -9.66 -13.00
N TYR A 289 -8.24 -8.37 -12.70
CA TYR A 289 -8.76 -7.77 -11.46
C TYR A 289 -9.63 -6.53 -11.68
N ASP A 290 -9.67 -5.97 -12.90
CA ASP A 290 -10.60 -4.90 -13.24
C ASP A 290 -11.88 -5.50 -13.85
N ASP A 291 -12.90 -5.66 -13.01
CA ASP A 291 -14.22 -6.14 -13.45
C ASP A 291 -15.01 -5.05 -14.20
N SER A 292 -14.53 -3.79 -14.22
CA SER A 292 -15.17 -2.67 -14.93
C SER A 292 -14.89 -2.64 -16.42
N ILE A 293 -13.99 -3.51 -16.89
CA ILE A 293 -13.60 -3.62 -18.30
C ILE A 293 -13.67 -5.06 -18.80
N ARG A 294 -13.70 -5.20 -20.13
CA ARG A 294 -13.55 -6.47 -20.84
C ARG A 294 -12.54 -6.33 -21.96
N PHE A 295 -11.75 -7.37 -22.18
CA PHE A 295 -10.89 -7.47 -23.35
C PHE A 295 -11.63 -8.20 -24.47
N GLU A 296 -11.81 -7.52 -25.60
CA GLU A 296 -12.40 -8.08 -26.82
C GLU A 296 -11.33 -8.35 -27.87
N ARG A 297 -11.33 -9.54 -28.46
CA ARG A 297 -10.37 -9.88 -29.50
C ARG A 297 -10.81 -9.35 -30.87
N ARG A 298 -9.93 -8.60 -31.53
CA ARG A 298 -10.01 -8.18 -32.94
C ARG A 298 -8.86 -8.80 -33.72
N GLY A 299 -9.09 -9.98 -34.29
CA GLY A 299 -8.02 -10.76 -34.93
C GLY A 299 -6.94 -11.16 -33.92
N ASN A 300 -5.75 -10.58 -34.04
CA ASN A 300 -4.59 -10.82 -33.17
C ASN A 300 -4.34 -9.68 -32.16
N ARG A 301 -5.32 -8.78 -31.97
CA ARG A 301 -5.24 -7.67 -31.01
C ARG A 301 -6.39 -7.77 -30.01
N LEU A 302 -6.20 -7.16 -28.85
CA LEU A 302 -7.25 -6.99 -27.85
C LEU A 302 -7.63 -5.52 -27.76
N GLU A 303 -8.92 -5.24 -27.72
CA GLU A 303 -9.50 -3.93 -27.45
C GLU A 303 -10.11 -3.95 -26.05
N ILE A 304 -9.87 -2.89 -25.28
CA ILE A 304 -10.50 -2.72 -23.97
C ILE A 304 -11.85 -2.05 -24.18
N VAL A 305 -12.90 -2.71 -23.70
CA VAL A 305 -14.26 -2.18 -23.67
C VAL A 305 -14.64 -1.93 -22.22
N GLU A 306 -15.06 -0.71 -21.92
CA GLU A 306 -15.61 -0.35 -20.62
C GLU A 306 -17.01 -0.96 -20.47
N VAL A 307 -17.21 -1.75 -19.42
CA VAL A 307 -18.48 -2.43 -19.12
C VAL A 307 -19.18 -1.84 -17.90
N ASP A 308 -18.44 -1.21 -16.99
CA ASP A 308 -18.99 -0.51 -15.81
C ASP A 308 -18.25 0.81 -15.53
N PRO A 309 -18.72 1.93 -16.11
CA PRO A 309 -18.11 3.25 -15.89
C PRO A 309 -18.05 3.67 -14.42
N VAL A 310 -19.03 3.24 -13.61
CA VAL A 310 -19.13 3.63 -12.20
C VAL A 310 -18.09 2.89 -11.37
N ALA A 311 -17.94 1.58 -11.56
CA ALA A 311 -16.89 0.81 -10.91
C ALA A 311 -15.49 1.27 -11.33
N ARG A 312 -15.32 1.67 -12.60
CA ARG A 312 -14.05 2.24 -13.09
C ARG A 312 -13.71 3.55 -12.40
N ALA A 313 -14.69 4.44 -12.25
CA ALA A 313 -14.52 5.70 -11.55
C ALA A 313 -14.25 5.51 -10.05
N ALA A 314 -14.76 4.44 -9.41
CA ALA A 314 -14.54 4.18 -7.99
C ALA A 314 -13.05 4.08 -7.61
N TRP A 315 -12.25 3.36 -8.41
CA TRP A 315 -10.80 3.26 -8.16
C TRP A 315 -10.11 4.65 -8.20
N GLN A 316 -10.49 5.50 -9.15
CA GLN A 316 -9.95 6.86 -9.24
C GLN A 316 -10.42 7.74 -8.07
N ARG A 317 -11.67 7.60 -7.64
CA ARG A 317 -12.22 8.30 -6.47
C ARG A 317 -11.45 7.95 -5.20
N ASP A 318 -11.17 6.67 -4.95
CA ASP A 318 -10.39 6.24 -3.78
C ASP A 318 -8.96 6.85 -3.81
N GLY A 319 -8.34 6.94 -4.99
CA GLY A 319 -7.06 7.62 -5.16
C GLY A 319 -7.11 9.11 -4.85
N LEU A 320 -8.19 9.80 -5.24
CA LEU A 320 -8.42 11.22 -4.90
C LEU A 320 -8.65 11.41 -3.39
N LYS A 321 -9.41 10.51 -2.75
CA LYS A 321 -9.58 10.50 -1.28
C LYS A 321 -8.23 10.36 -0.57
N LEU A 322 -7.37 9.44 -1.03
CA LEU A 322 -6.02 9.26 -0.49
C LEU A 322 -5.17 10.54 -0.60
N GLY A 323 -5.26 11.24 -1.73
CA GLY A 323 -4.58 12.52 -1.93
C GLY A 323 -5.02 13.59 -0.92
N ARG A 324 -6.32 13.69 -0.64
CA ARG A 324 -6.87 14.64 0.34
C ARG A 324 -6.49 14.31 1.78
N LEU A 325 -6.39 13.03 2.12
CA LEU A 325 -5.92 12.58 3.44
C LEU A 325 -4.49 13.07 3.74
N HIS A 326 -3.62 13.17 2.73
CA HIS A 326 -2.30 13.76 2.92
C HIS A 326 -2.41 15.21 3.42
N GLY A 327 -3.28 16.02 2.80
CA GLY A 327 -3.57 17.39 3.21
C GLY A 327 -4.16 17.49 4.61
N TYR A 328 -5.15 16.64 4.93
CA TYR A 328 -5.76 16.55 6.26
C TYR A 328 -4.72 16.44 7.37
N TRP A 329 -3.84 15.45 7.28
CA TRP A 329 -2.81 15.23 8.32
C TRP A 329 -1.78 16.35 8.36
N PHE A 330 -1.52 17.04 7.25
CA PHE A 330 -0.60 18.17 7.23
C PHE A 330 -1.19 19.38 7.98
N HIS A 331 -2.46 19.71 7.76
CA HIS A 331 -3.14 20.76 8.52
C HIS A 331 -3.20 20.44 10.01
N ARG A 332 -3.53 19.19 10.38
CA ARG A 332 -3.49 18.72 11.77
C ARG A 332 -2.10 18.86 12.41
N ALA A 333 -1.04 18.61 11.64
CA ALA A 333 0.33 18.82 12.11
C ALA A 333 0.66 20.30 12.28
N LEU A 334 0.15 21.18 11.42
CA LEU A 334 0.32 22.62 11.56
C LEU A 334 -0.34 23.15 12.83
N GLU A 335 -1.60 22.78 13.09
CA GLU A 335 -2.32 23.13 14.32
C GLU A 335 -1.55 22.67 15.57
N THR A 336 -1.18 21.38 15.59
CA THR A 336 -0.40 20.80 16.69
C THR A 336 0.94 21.51 16.87
N TYR A 337 1.61 21.87 15.77
CA TYR A 337 2.87 22.60 15.82
C TYR A 337 2.68 24.02 16.40
N VAL A 338 1.64 24.75 15.99
CA VAL A 338 1.34 26.09 16.52
C VAL A 338 1.11 26.04 18.03
N GLU A 339 0.32 25.08 18.52
CA GLU A 339 0.10 24.87 19.95
C GLU A 339 1.41 24.57 20.71
N GLN A 340 2.24 23.69 20.15
CA GLN A 340 3.52 23.32 20.75
C GLN A 340 4.53 24.47 20.76
N VAL A 341 4.58 25.28 19.69
CA VAL A 341 5.42 26.49 19.62
C VAL A 341 4.97 27.55 20.61
N ALA A 342 3.66 27.76 20.76
CA ALA A 342 3.12 28.69 21.75
C ALA A 342 3.51 28.28 23.18
N ALA A 343 3.61 26.98 23.46
CA ALA A 343 4.01 26.46 24.77
C ALA A 343 5.53 26.52 25.02
N ASP A 344 6.37 26.30 24.01
CA ASP A 344 7.83 26.33 24.12
C ASP A 344 8.49 26.85 22.82
N PRO A 345 8.69 28.18 22.68
CA PRO A 345 9.26 28.77 21.46
C PRO A 345 10.68 28.32 21.15
N ALA A 346 11.44 27.88 22.16
CA ALA A 346 12.85 27.48 22.01
C ALA A 346 13.04 26.01 21.61
N HIS A 347 11.98 25.20 21.67
CA HIS A 347 12.03 23.74 21.51
C HIS A 347 12.50 23.26 20.12
N TRP A 348 12.37 24.09 19.09
CA TRP A 348 12.43 23.68 17.68
C TRP A 348 13.73 24.11 16.97
N SER A 349 14.71 24.62 17.71
CA SER A 349 16.02 25.01 17.15
C SER A 349 16.84 23.76 16.84
N ILE A 350 16.81 23.32 15.58
CA ILE A 350 17.53 22.13 15.12
C ILE A 350 18.53 22.52 14.04
N GLY A 351 19.73 21.98 14.15
CA GLY A 351 20.80 22.28 13.21
C GLY A 351 21.24 23.73 13.27
N ARG A 352 21.73 24.24 12.14
CA ARG A 352 22.26 25.60 12.04
C ARG A 352 21.16 26.60 11.64
N PRO A 353 21.27 27.88 12.03
CA PRO A 353 20.29 28.91 11.67
C PRO A 353 20.03 29.03 10.17
N GLU A 354 21.04 28.83 9.32
CA GLU A 354 20.88 28.85 7.86
C GLU A 354 19.88 27.81 7.32
N ASN A 355 19.63 26.73 8.07
CA ASN A 355 18.74 25.63 7.68
C ASN A 355 17.39 25.67 8.42
N ALA A 356 17.10 26.72 9.18
CA ALA A 356 15.96 26.75 10.10
C ALA A 356 14.60 26.52 9.41
N GLU A 357 14.36 27.16 8.25
CA GLU A 357 13.10 26.99 7.49
C GLU A 357 12.95 25.54 7.00
N ALA A 358 14.02 24.97 6.47
CA ALA A 358 14.06 23.63 5.91
C ALA A 358 13.85 22.56 7.00
N ASN A 359 14.52 22.72 8.14
CA ASN A 359 14.39 21.84 9.29
C ASN A 359 12.99 21.92 9.91
N ARG A 360 12.36 23.12 9.90
CA ARG A 360 10.96 23.29 10.32
C ARG A 360 10.00 22.51 9.41
N LEU A 361 10.19 22.57 8.10
CA LEU A 361 9.39 21.78 7.16
C LEU A 361 9.57 20.27 7.39
N ALA A 362 10.81 19.81 7.61
CA ALA A 362 11.09 18.42 7.94
C ALA A 362 10.38 17.98 9.23
N TRP A 363 10.37 18.85 10.25
CA TRP A 363 9.65 18.62 11.51
C TRP A 363 8.15 18.50 11.31
N LEU A 364 7.53 19.43 10.58
CA LEU A 364 6.09 19.40 10.27
C LEU A 364 5.69 18.12 9.53
N ARG A 365 6.49 17.67 8.55
CA ARG A 365 6.26 16.42 7.84
C ARG A 365 6.45 15.18 8.73
N ALA A 366 7.38 15.23 9.68
CA ALA A 366 7.54 14.17 10.67
C ALA A 366 6.33 14.10 11.61
N LEU A 367 5.82 15.25 12.06
CA LEU A 367 4.64 15.36 12.91
C LEU A 367 3.38 14.89 12.18
N GLN A 368 3.20 15.27 10.91
CA GLN A 368 2.14 14.75 10.04
C GLN A 368 2.15 13.22 10.00
N ALA A 369 3.31 12.61 9.73
CA ALA A 369 3.42 11.16 9.68
C ALA A 369 3.19 10.50 11.06
N GLN A 370 3.67 11.12 12.15
CA GLN A 370 3.46 10.62 13.50
C GLN A 370 1.98 10.64 13.89
N LEU A 371 1.28 11.76 13.66
CA LEU A 371 -0.14 11.89 13.95
C LEU A 371 -0.95 10.83 13.21
N ARG A 372 -0.70 10.67 11.90
CA ARG A 372 -1.37 9.64 11.09
C ARG A 372 -1.10 8.23 11.61
N LEU A 373 0.16 7.89 11.89
CA LEU A 373 0.55 6.56 12.40
C LEU A 373 -0.06 6.28 13.79
N ARG A 374 -0.08 7.27 14.66
CA ARG A 374 -0.62 7.13 16.02
C ARG A 374 -2.14 6.98 16.01
N GLU A 375 -2.83 7.81 15.24
CA GLU A 375 -4.28 7.96 15.33
C GLU A 375 -5.03 7.03 14.38
N ALA A 376 -4.55 6.85 13.14
CA ALA A 376 -5.19 5.93 12.19
C ALA A 376 -4.63 4.50 12.30
N TYR A 377 -3.35 4.34 12.65
CA TYR A 377 -2.71 3.03 12.72
C TYR A 377 -2.39 2.57 14.15
N GLY A 378 -2.70 3.33 15.21
CA GLY A 378 -2.46 2.90 16.59
C GLY A 378 -0.99 2.64 16.94
N VAL A 379 -0.05 3.21 16.18
CA VAL A 379 1.39 3.03 16.43
C VAL A 379 1.79 3.87 17.65
N ALA A 380 2.52 3.26 18.58
CA ALA A 380 3.02 3.95 19.77
C ALA A 380 4.23 4.86 19.44
N ASP A 381 4.56 5.76 20.36
CA ASP A 381 5.73 6.65 20.21
C ASP A 381 7.08 5.89 20.21
N GLN A 382 7.08 4.63 20.64
CA GLN A 382 8.22 3.72 20.57
C GLN A 382 7.85 2.49 19.75
N VAL A 383 8.68 2.14 18.78
CA VAL A 383 8.52 0.96 17.92
C VAL A 383 9.74 0.07 18.02
N ALA A 384 9.56 -1.24 17.84
CA ALA A 384 10.69 -2.16 17.76
C ALA A 384 11.25 -2.20 16.33
N SER A 385 12.57 -2.12 16.19
CA SER A 385 13.27 -2.47 14.95
C SER A 385 13.16 -3.99 14.68
N GLU A 386 13.61 -4.43 13.50
CA GLU A 386 13.72 -5.88 13.21
C GLU A 386 14.72 -6.60 14.11
N SER A 387 15.73 -5.89 14.62
CA SER A 387 16.67 -6.41 15.63
C SER A 387 16.09 -6.45 17.05
N GLY A 388 14.89 -5.89 17.26
CA GLY A 388 14.21 -5.81 18.56
C GLY A 388 14.60 -4.58 19.40
N ASP A 389 15.41 -3.67 18.85
CA ASP A 389 15.79 -2.43 19.52
C ASP A 389 14.61 -1.45 19.57
N ALA A 390 14.49 -0.71 20.65
CA ALA A 390 13.50 0.36 20.78
C ALA A 390 13.93 1.58 19.96
N VAL A 391 13.04 2.07 19.10
CA VAL A 391 13.21 3.23 18.24
C VAL A 391 12.13 4.25 18.56
N ASP A 392 12.54 5.49 18.84
CA ASP A 392 11.63 6.62 18.97
C ASP A 392 11.02 6.96 17.59
N LEU A 393 9.70 6.81 17.47
CA LEU A 393 9.00 6.94 16.20
C LEU A 393 9.17 8.33 15.60
N PHE A 394 9.02 9.38 16.42
CA PHE A 394 9.13 10.75 15.94
C PHE A 394 10.54 11.05 15.45
N ARG A 395 11.58 10.68 16.21
CA ARG A 395 12.98 10.88 15.79
C ARG A 395 13.31 10.07 14.53
N ALA A 396 12.76 8.86 14.39
CA ALA A 396 12.91 8.08 13.16
C ALA A 396 12.30 8.81 11.96
N LEU A 397 11.06 9.29 12.07
CA LEU A 397 10.37 10.07 11.04
C LEU A 397 11.09 11.39 10.72
N LEU A 398 11.57 12.09 11.75
CA LEU A 398 12.32 13.33 11.60
C LEU A 398 13.64 13.10 10.86
N SER A 399 14.39 12.06 11.22
CA SER A 399 15.65 11.72 10.53
C SER A 399 15.44 11.49 9.03
N LEU A 400 14.34 10.82 8.65
CA LEU A 400 14.01 10.56 7.26
C LEU A 400 13.67 11.86 6.52
N ASN A 401 12.87 12.72 7.14
CA ASN A 401 12.51 14.02 6.57
C ASN A 401 13.69 15.00 6.50
N LEU A 402 14.61 14.99 7.47
CA LEU A 402 15.85 15.77 7.43
C LEU A 402 16.76 15.29 6.30
N MET A 403 16.89 13.97 6.09
CA MET A 403 17.60 13.44 4.93
C MET A 403 16.94 13.86 3.62
N SER A 404 15.61 13.78 3.52
CA SER A 404 14.88 14.22 2.33
C SER A 404 15.12 15.70 2.03
N VAL A 405 14.97 16.58 3.01
CA VAL A 405 15.19 18.03 2.83
C VAL A 405 16.64 18.33 2.43
N PHE A 406 17.61 17.67 3.05
CA PHE A 406 19.02 17.79 2.65
C PHE A 406 19.22 17.42 1.17
N PHE A 407 18.71 16.28 0.72
CA PHE A 407 18.86 15.89 -0.69
C PHE A 407 18.03 16.77 -1.64
N GLN A 408 16.88 17.28 -1.21
CA GLN A 408 16.09 18.24 -2.00
C GLN A 408 16.88 19.52 -2.27
N GLN A 409 17.51 20.09 -1.24
CA GLN A 409 18.22 21.37 -1.34
C GLN A 409 19.59 21.19 -2.01
N ASP A 410 20.43 20.34 -1.43
CA ASP A 410 21.85 20.29 -1.76
C ASP A 410 22.17 19.46 -3.00
N PHE A 411 21.20 18.71 -3.52
CA PHE A 411 21.37 17.89 -4.71
C PHE A 411 20.36 18.27 -5.78
N LEU A 412 19.06 18.12 -5.52
CA LEU A 412 18.05 18.23 -6.59
C LEU A 412 17.81 19.68 -7.04
N ALA A 413 17.58 20.60 -6.10
CA ALA A 413 17.42 22.02 -6.40
C ALA A 413 18.74 22.63 -6.90
N ALA A 414 19.85 22.33 -6.22
CA ALA A 414 21.18 22.76 -6.65
C ALA A 414 21.53 22.28 -8.08
N PHE A 415 21.13 21.05 -8.45
CA PHE A 415 21.25 20.56 -9.81
C PHE A 415 20.34 21.32 -10.77
N ALA A 416 19.05 21.46 -10.46
CA ALA A 416 18.06 22.14 -11.29
C ALA A 416 18.49 23.58 -11.63
N GLU A 417 18.94 24.36 -10.65
CA GLU A 417 19.49 25.70 -10.85
C GLU A 417 20.68 25.71 -11.83
N ARG A 418 21.54 24.70 -11.76
CA ARG A 418 22.70 24.57 -12.64
C ARG A 418 22.29 24.15 -14.05
N VAL A 419 21.25 23.32 -14.19
CA VAL A 419 20.66 22.95 -15.48
C VAL A 419 20.05 24.18 -16.15
N ASP A 420 19.30 24.99 -15.40
CA ASP A 420 18.72 26.24 -15.91
C ASP A 420 19.81 27.21 -16.38
N ALA A 421 20.97 27.23 -15.70
CA ALA A 421 22.10 28.07 -16.07
C ALA A 421 22.95 27.53 -17.24
N SER A 422 23.09 26.22 -17.40
CA SER A 422 23.97 25.61 -18.42
C SER A 422 23.22 25.13 -19.67
N GLY A 423 21.94 24.80 -19.56
CA GLY A 423 21.17 24.07 -20.56
C GLY A 423 21.58 22.59 -20.74
N ASP A 424 22.55 22.10 -19.95
CA ASP A 424 23.15 20.77 -20.07
C ASP A 424 23.28 20.10 -18.69
N TRP A 425 22.65 18.94 -18.55
CA TRP A 425 22.60 18.15 -17.32
C TRP A 425 23.97 17.60 -16.92
N VAL A 426 24.85 17.27 -17.88
CA VAL A 426 26.19 16.78 -17.58
C VAL A 426 27.01 17.91 -16.97
N ALA A 427 26.99 19.09 -17.60
CA ALA A 427 27.64 20.30 -17.08
C ALA A 427 27.11 20.70 -15.69
N ALA A 428 25.80 20.52 -15.45
CA ALA A 428 25.20 20.79 -14.14
C ALA A 428 25.70 19.82 -13.06
N LEU A 429 25.74 18.52 -13.33
CA LEU A 429 26.28 17.50 -12.40
C LEU A 429 27.78 17.67 -12.16
N GLN A 430 28.56 18.00 -13.19
CA GLN A 430 29.98 18.34 -13.06
C GLN A 430 30.18 19.45 -12.05
N ARG A 431 29.47 20.58 -12.23
CA ARG A 431 29.56 21.74 -11.34
C ARG A 431 29.14 21.38 -9.92
N LEU A 432 28.02 20.67 -9.76
CA LEU A 432 27.55 20.22 -8.46
C LEU A 432 28.61 19.37 -7.72
N THR A 433 29.24 18.44 -8.43
CA THR A 433 30.32 17.60 -7.91
C THR A 433 31.54 18.43 -7.50
N MET A 434 31.97 19.37 -8.37
CA MET A 434 33.14 20.22 -8.12
C MET A 434 32.92 21.20 -6.97
N ASP A 435 31.71 21.76 -6.84
CA ASP A 435 31.34 22.61 -5.72
C ASP A 435 31.41 21.83 -4.40
N GLY A 436 30.89 20.59 -4.36
CA GLY A 436 31.03 19.72 -3.19
C GLY A 436 32.49 19.50 -2.79
N LEU A 437 33.37 19.24 -3.76
CA LEU A 437 34.80 19.08 -3.50
C LEU A 437 35.43 20.36 -2.93
N ARG A 438 35.07 21.53 -3.47
CA ARG A 438 35.56 22.83 -2.97
C ARG A 438 35.01 23.13 -1.57
N ASP A 439 33.76 22.78 -1.30
CA ASP A 439 33.01 23.14 -0.10
C ASP A 439 33.24 22.10 1.02
N GLY A 440 34.51 21.80 1.30
CA GLY A 440 34.92 20.91 2.38
C GLY A 440 34.94 19.43 2.01
N LEU A 441 35.21 19.09 0.74
CA LEU A 441 35.30 17.70 0.25
C LEU A 441 34.00 16.91 0.44
N GLN A 442 32.87 17.57 0.30
CA GLN A 442 31.55 16.95 0.40
C GLN A 442 31.27 16.11 -0.85
N ASN A 443 30.76 14.90 -0.63
CA ASN A 443 30.28 14.05 -1.71
C ASN A 443 28.97 14.62 -2.28
N ARG A 444 29.06 15.25 -3.46
CA ARG A 444 27.94 15.77 -4.25
C ARG A 444 27.75 15.02 -5.58
N LEU A 445 28.16 13.76 -5.61
CA LEU A 445 27.92 12.85 -6.74
C LEU A 445 26.45 12.43 -6.79
N PRO A 446 25.94 11.94 -7.93
CA PRO A 446 24.54 11.49 -8.06
C PRO A 446 24.21 10.25 -7.20
N LEU A 447 25.19 9.70 -6.48
CA LEU A 447 25.08 8.61 -5.52
C LEU A 447 26.06 8.87 -4.37
N THR A 448 25.62 8.61 -3.13
CA THR A 448 26.43 8.84 -1.92
C THR A 448 26.71 7.54 -1.18
N TRP A 449 27.84 7.44 -0.48
CA TRP A 449 28.14 6.33 0.40
C TRP A 449 28.86 6.79 1.67
N SER A 450 28.77 5.97 2.72
CA SER A 450 29.45 6.21 3.99
C SER A 450 29.63 4.89 4.75
N SER A 451 30.59 4.86 5.68
CA SER A 451 30.62 3.80 6.70
C SER A 451 29.41 3.95 7.63
N ARG A 452 29.01 2.84 8.26
CA ARG A 452 27.98 2.89 9.30
C ARG A 452 28.32 3.88 10.42
N ASP A 453 29.55 3.82 10.95
CA ASP A 453 29.95 4.63 12.09
C ASP A 453 29.93 6.12 11.75
N SER A 454 30.41 6.49 10.57
CA SER A 454 30.32 7.86 10.05
C SER A 454 28.87 8.32 9.93
N LYS A 455 27.98 7.45 9.42
CA LYS A 455 26.56 7.79 9.28
C LYS A 455 25.90 7.97 10.65
N VAL A 456 26.16 7.09 11.61
CA VAL A 456 25.65 7.21 13.00
C VAL A 456 26.15 8.51 13.63
N SER A 457 27.43 8.83 13.49
CA SER A 457 28.00 10.10 13.97
C SER A 457 27.28 11.32 13.36
N ASN A 458 27.06 11.30 12.04
CA ASN A 458 26.43 12.41 11.32
C ASN A 458 24.97 12.65 11.74
N ILE A 459 24.23 11.59 12.08
CA ILE A 459 22.81 11.71 12.46
C ILE A 459 22.59 11.77 13.98
N THR A 460 23.63 11.62 14.80
CA THR A 460 23.52 11.69 16.26
C THR A 460 22.95 13.03 16.70
N GLY A 461 23.36 14.14 16.07
CA GLY A 461 22.82 15.47 16.35
C GLY A 461 21.33 15.65 16.05
N TRP A 462 20.71 14.72 15.31
CA TRP A 462 19.26 14.74 15.05
C TRP A 462 18.44 14.06 16.15
N THR A 463 19.12 13.45 17.12
CA THR A 463 18.49 12.77 18.26
C THR A 463 18.52 13.59 19.54
N VAL A 464 18.87 14.87 19.45
CA VAL A 464 18.98 15.80 20.58
C VAL A 464 17.64 15.94 21.31
N THR A 465 17.71 15.95 22.64
CA THR A 465 16.59 16.30 23.52
C THR A 465 17.05 17.10 24.72
N LYS A 466 16.12 17.60 25.54
CA LYS A 466 16.44 18.26 26.81
C LYS A 466 17.29 17.37 27.73
N SER A 467 17.04 16.06 27.76
CA SER A 467 17.84 15.09 28.54
C SER A 467 19.13 14.65 27.85
N GLU A 468 19.21 14.76 26.52
CA GLU A 468 20.36 14.33 25.71
C GLU A 468 20.79 15.47 24.77
N PRO A 469 21.38 16.57 25.29
CA PRO A 469 21.66 17.77 24.50
C PRO A 469 22.73 17.56 23.42
N ALA A 470 23.55 16.51 23.53
CA ALA A 470 24.52 16.10 22.52
C ALA A 470 23.96 15.05 21.54
N GLY A 471 22.71 14.61 21.73
CA GLY A 471 22.14 13.45 21.05
C GLY A 471 22.59 12.12 21.67
N ASN A 472 22.04 11.03 21.12
CA ASN A 472 22.28 9.66 21.57
C ASN A 472 22.72 8.77 20.39
N PRO A 473 24.00 8.36 20.34
CA PRO A 473 24.52 7.49 19.28
C PRO A 473 23.81 6.13 19.16
N ARG A 474 23.30 5.58 20.28
CA ARG A 474 22.53 4.32 20.25
C ARG A 474 21.18 4.51 19.58
N MET A 475 20.48 5.61 19.87
CA MET A 475 19.24 5.97 19.20
C MET A 475 19.48 6.22 17.71
N ALA A 476 20.55 6.95 17.36
CA ALA A 476 20.95 7.15 15.96
C ALA A 476 21.22 5.83 15.24
N SER A 477 21.92 4.89 15.89
CA SER A 477 22.14 3.53 15.37
C SER A 477 20.83 2.79 15.12
N ALA A 478 19.89 2.81 16.09
CA ALA A 478 18.61 2.13 15.97
C ALA A 478 17.72 2.74 14.88
N ILE A 479 17.70 4.07 14.75
CA ILE A 479 17.03 4.79 13.66
C ILE A 479 17.63 4.42 12.30
N LEU A 480 18.95 4.31 12.21
CA LEU A 480 19.62 3.93 10.97
C LEU A 480 19.20 2.52 10.54
N ASP A 481 19.17 1.57 11.48
CA ASP A 481 18.73 0.20 11.19
C ASP A 481 17.25 0.14 10.78
N PHE A 482 16.40 0.96 11.38
CA PHE A 482 14.99 1.06 11.04
C PHE A 482 14.72 1.42 9.57
N TRP A 483 15.60 2.24 8.96
CA TRP A 483 15.53 2.67 7.56
C TRP A 483 16.44 1.90 6.61
N THR A 484 17.10 0.84 7.09
CA THR A 484 18.12 0.10 6.32
C THR A 484 17.53 -1.04 5.50
N TYR A 485 17.84 -1.04 4.21
CA TYR A 485 17.63 -2.16 3.30
C TYR A 485 18.92 -2.98 3.20
N ASP A 486 18.94 -4.18 3.81
CA ASP A 486 20.09 -5.08 3.73
C ASP A 486 20.14 -5.81 2.37
N MET A 487 21.00 -5.32 1.49
CA MET A 487 21.16 -5.81 0.13
C MET A 487 21.83 -7.19 0.10
N VAL A 488 22.71 -7.46 1.07
CA VAL A 488 23.40 -8.75 1.18
C VAL A 488 22.41 -9.84 1.57
N ALA A 489 21.62 -9.61 2.63
CA ALA A 489 20.60 -10.55 3.08
C ALA A 489 19.54 -10.81 1.98
N THR A 490 19.21 -9.78 1.21
CA THR A 490 18.26 -9.89 0.10
C THR A 490 18.81 -10.72 -1.06
N ALA A 491 20.07 -10.49 -1.45
CA ALA A 491 20.75 -11.31 -2.45
C ALA A 491 20.80 -12.79 -2.03
N GLU A 492 21.22 -13.07 -0.79
CA GLU A 492 21.29 -14.45 -0.26
C GLU A 492 19.93 -15.16 -0.29
N ARG A 493 18.84 -14.44 0.01
CA ARG A 493 17.48 -14.98 -0.06
C ARG A 493 17.06 -15.26 -1.50
N LEU A 494 17.32 -14.32 -2.41
CA LEU A 494 16.97 -14.46 -3.83
C LEU A 494 17.72 -15.62 -4.49
N GLN A 495 19.01 -15.77 -4.18
CA GLN A 495 19.84 -16.88 -4.67
C GLN A 495 19.33 -18.24 -4.19
N ARG A 496 18.82 -18.31 -2.95
CA ARG A 496 18.16 -19.50 -2.40
C ARG A 496 16.73 -19.71 -2.91
N LYS A 497 16.20 -18.80 -3.73
CA LYS A 497 14.81 -18.79 -4.22
C LYS A 497 13.79 -18.87 -3.08
N GLU A 498 14.13 -18.28 -1.94
CA GLU A 498 13.28 -18.29 -0.76
C GLU A 498 12.19 -17.21 -0.87
N PRO A 499 10.93 -17.53 -0.54
CA PRO A 499 9.86 -16.54 -0.56
C PRO A 499 10.09 -15.49 0.51
N GLY A 500 9.88 -14.22 0.18
CA GLY A 500 9.97 -13.13 1.12
C GLY A 500 9.64 -11.79 0.48
N LEU A 501 9.27 -10.82 1.31
CA LEU A 501 9.03 -9.46 0.83
C LEU A 501 10.35 -8.76 0.55
N GLN A 502 10.45 -8.12 -0.61
CA GLN A 502 11.52 -7.18 -0.92
C GLN A 502 11.06 -5.77 -0.52
N PRO A 503 11.83 -5.03 0.30
CA PRO A 503 11.65 -3.60 0.47
C PRO A 503 11.71 -2.89 -0.89
N GLN A 504 10.81 -1.92 -1.07
CA GLN A 504 10.94 -0.95 -2.15
C GLN A 504 12.00 0.10 -1.77
N LEU A 505 12.66 0.69 -2.76
CA LEU A 505 13.72 1.68 -2.51
C LEU A 505 13.28 2.85 -1.62
N PHE A 506 12.02 3.29 -1.77
CA PHE A 506 11.48 4.39 -0.98
C PHE A 506 11.08 4.00 0.45
N GLU A 507 10.81 2.70 0.72
CA GLU A 507 10.41 2.25 2.06
C GLU A 507 11.61 2.21 3.02
N ARG A 508 12.78 1.83 2.50
CA ARG A 508 14.05 1.75 3.24
C ARG A 508 15.20 2.32 2.39
N PRO A 509 15.41 3.64 2.39
CA PRO A 509 16.32 4.29 1.44
C PRO A 509 17.81 4.15 1.75
N VAL A 510 18.18 3.51 2.87
CA VAL A 510 19.59 3.28 3.24
C VAL A 510 20.01 1.89 2.79
N LEU A 511 20.70 1.78 1.65
CA LEU A 511 21.09 0.51 1.06
C LEU A 511 22.39 0.01 1.69
N LYS A 512 22.34 -1.10 2.42
CA LYS A 512 23.49 -1.67 3.13
C LYS A 512 24.17 -2.77 2.31
N PHE A 513 25.45 -2.58 2.05
CA PHE A 513 26.35 -3.49 1.35
C PHE A 513 27.52 -3.86 2.27
N GLY A 514 27.32 -4.85 3.15
CA GLY A 514 28.28 -5.20 4.19
C GLY A 514 28.49 -4.02 5.16
N PRO A 515 29.72 -3.48 5.31
CA PRO A 515 29.98 -2.34 6.20
C PRO A 515 29.61 -0.97 5.60
N THR A 516 29.31 -0.92 4.29
CA THR A 516 29.11 0.32 3.55
C THR A 516 27.62 0.58 3.35
N LEU A 517 27.21 1.83 3.58
CA LEU A 517 25.85 2.31 3.35
C LEU A 517 25.84 3.22 2.14
N LEU A 518 24.89 3.00 1.23
CA LEU A 518 24.71 3.74 -0.01
C LEU A 518 23.32 4.39 -0.01
N GLN A 519 23.24 5.63 -0.49
CA GLN A 519 21.97 6.34 -0.66
C GLN A 519 21.90 7.01 -2.03
N LEU A 520 20.69 7.02 -2.58
CA LEU A 520 20.35 7.65 -3.86
C LEU A 520 19.63 8.98 -3.58
N PRO A 521 20.29 10.14 -3.75
CA PRO A 521 19.72 11.46 -3.47
C PRO A 521 18.34 11.68 -4.11
N TRP A 522 18.17 11.22 -5.36
CA TRP A 522 16.93 11.38 -6.12
C TRP A 522 15.78 10.50 -5.61
N VAL A 523 16.04 9.40 -4.88
CA VAL A 523 14.99 8.60 -4.22
C VAL A 523 14.59 9.29 -2.91
N VAL A 524 15.57 9.53 -2.03
CA VAL A 524 15.33 10.06 -0.68
C VAL A 524 14.76 11.47 -0.72
N GLY A 525 15.19 12.27 -1.69
CA GLY A 525 14.76 13.65 -1.87
C GLY A 525 13.31 13.78 -2.34
N VAL A 526 12.65 12.73 -2.81
CA VAL A 526 11.31 12.89 -3.43
C VAL A 526 10.28 11.84 -3.04
N GLN A 527 10.68 10.83 -2.27
CA GLN A 527 9.78 9.82 -1.74
C GLN A 527 8.71 10.41 -0.80
N ASN A 528 7.56 9.74 -0.74
CA ASN A 528 6.56 10.03 0.27
C ASN A 528 6.95 9.34 1.59
N ASN A 529 7.53 10.12 2.52
CA ASN A 529 8.01 9.63 3.81
C ASN A 529 6.90 9.05 4.71
N SER A 530 5.67 9.56 4.61
CA SER A 530 4.53 9.02 5.36
C SER A 530 4.18 7.61 4.87
N THR A 531 4.10 7.44 3.54
CA THR A 531 3.88 6.12 2.91
C THR A 531 5.00 5.14 3.19
N ALA A 532 6.26 5.60 3.11
CA ALA A 532 7.42 4.79 3.46
C ALA A 532 7.33 4.27 4.90
N ALA A 533 6.98 5.13 5.86
CA ALA A 533 6.86 4.74 7.26
C ALA A 533 5.71 3.74 7.52
N ILE A 534 4.52 4.00 6.95
CA ILE A 534 3.36 3.11 7.06
C ILE A 534 3.71 1.73 6.51
N ASN A 535 4.26 1.66 5.30
CA ASN A 535 4.57 0.37 4.69
C ASN A 535 5.77 -0.33 5.34
N ASN A 536 6.76 0.41 5.86
CA ASN A 536 7.83 -0.17 6.66
C ASN A 536 7.28 -0.88 7.90
N LEU A 537 6.32 -0.28 8.59
CA LEU A 537 5.72 -0.83 9.81
C LEU A 537 4.65 -1.91 9.56
N ARG A 538 3.84 -1.76 8.49
CA ARG A 538 2.66 -2.59 8.22
C ARG A 538 2.86 -3.66 7.15
N ARG A 539 3.73 -3.41 6.16
CA ARG A 539 4.03 -4.37 5.08
C ARG A 539 5.26 -5.21 5.45
N LEU A 540 6.39 -4.55 5.70
CA LEU A 540 7.64 -5.22 6.05
C LEU A 540 7.62 -5.70 7.52
N GLY A 541 7.18 -4.82 8.42
CA GLY A 541 7.04 -5.09 9.85
C GLY A 541 5.75 -5.81 10.28
N ALA A 542 5.02 -6.45 9.35
CA ALA A 542 3.71 -7.07 9.62
C ALA A 542 3.74 -8.14 10.74
N ARG A 543 4.92 -8.69 11.05
CA ARG A 543 5.13 -9.73 12.06
C ARG A 543 5.71 -9.21 13.39
N ARG A 544 5.80 -7.89 13.58
CA ARG A 544 6.24 -7.31 14.87
C ARG A 544 5.28 -7.74 15.98
N GLY A 545 5.84 -8.01 17.16
CA GLY A 545 5.04 -8.41 18.34
C GLY A 545 4.04 -7.35 18.81
N GLN A 546 4.20 -6.10 18.36
CA GLN A 546 3.37 -4.95 18.73
C GLN A 546 2.04 -4.88 17.95
N ALA A 547 1.85 -5.69 16.90
CA ALA A 547 0.70 -5.55 16.00
C ALA A 547 -0.65 -5.68 16.72
N ARG A 548 -0.75 -6.52 17.76
CA ARG A 548 -1.97 -6.65 18.56
C ARG A 548 -2.26 -5.40 19.37
N ASP A 549 -1.26 -4.89 20.09
CA ASP A 549 -1.41 -3.67 20.90
C ASP A 549 -1.72 -2.46 20.02
N GLU A 550 -1.18 -2.42 18.80
CA GLU A 550 -1.50 -1.38 17.82
C GLU A 550 -2.97 -1.47 17.36
N ALA A 551 -3.49 -2.66 17.08
CA ALA A 551 -4.91 -2.84 16.76
C ALA A 551 -5.82 -2.38 17.91
N GLN A 552 -5.50 -2.78 19.14
CA GLN A 552 -6.25 -2.35 20.33
C GLN A 552 -6.22 -0.84 20.55
N ARG A 553 -5.14 -0.15 20.18
CA ARG A 553 -5.07 1.31 20.22
C ARG A 553 -5.94 1.98 19.15
N ILE A 554 -6.11 1.37 17.97
CA ILE A 554 -7.06 1.87 16.96
C ILE A 554 -8.49 1.77 17.51
N GLU A 555 -8.85 0.60 18.06
CA GLU A 555 -10.16 0.35 18.65
C GLU A 555 -10.47 1.35 19.78
N ALA A 556 -9.54 1.50 20.73
CA ALA A 556 -9.69 2.44 21.85
C ALA A 556 -9.70 3.91 21.38
N GLY A 557 -8.94 4.24 20.34
CA GLY A 557 -8.94 5.58 19.74
C GLY A 557 -10.29 5.95 19.13
N LEU A 558 -10.91 5.02 18.39
CA LEU A 558 -12.25 5.18 17.83
C LEU A 558 -13.31 5.24 18.93
N ALA A 559 -13.24 4.36 19.94
CA ALA A 559 -14.13 4.40 21.10
C ALA A 559 -14.09 5.76 21.80
N GLY A 560 -12.90 6.29 22.09
CA GLY A 560 -12.77 7.60 22.72
C GLY A 560 -13.28 8.77 21.86
N LEU A 561 -13.26 8.64 20.52
CA LEU A 561 -13.89 9.61 19.62
C LEU A 561 -15.42 9.55 19.68
N LEU A 562 -15.98 8.34 19.72
CA LEU A 562 -17.42 8.11 19.88
C LEU A 562 -17.89 8.60 21.26
N GLU A 563 -17.17 8.31 22.34
CA GLU A 563 -17.52 8.77 23.69
C GLU A 563 -17.56 10.30 23.80
N ARG A 564 -16.64 11.01 23.13
CA ARG A 564 -16.69 12.48 23.04
C ARG A 564 -17.93 13.01 22.33
N ARG A 565 -18.59 12.19 21.53
CA ARG A 565 -19.89 12.47 20.87
C ARG A 565 -21.09 11.94 21.67
N GLY A 566 -20.87 11.40 22.87
CA GLY A 566 -21.92 10.96 23.78
C GLY A 566 -22.28 9.48 23.67
N PHE A 567 -21.61 8.70 22.82
CA PHE A 567 -21.85 7.26 22.74
C PHE A 567 -21.40 6.55 24.01
N MET A 568 -22.16 5.54 24.41
CA MET A 568 -21.65 4.48 25.29
C MET A 568 -20.90 3.46 24.46
N THR A 569 -19.71 3.05 24.88
CA THR A 569 -18.89 2.09 24.11
C THR A 569 -18.49 0.88 24.94
N LEU A 570 -18.29 -0.24 24.25
CA LEU A 570 -17.76 -1.49 24.81
C LEU A 570 -16.72 -2.05 23.84
N LEU A 571 -15.49 -2.20 24.35
CA LEU A 571 -14.36 -2.71 23.58
C LEU A 571 -14.13 -4.19 23.87
N ASN A 572 -13.70 -4.93 22.84
CA ASN A 572 -13.17 -6.29 22.96
C ASN A 572 -14.11 -7.23 23.74
N TRP A 573 -15.42 -7.13 23.48
CA TRP A 573 -16.43 -7.95 24.14
C TRP A 573 -16.40 -9.38 23.61
N VAL A 574 -16.36 -10.36 24.51
CA VAL A 574 -16.39 -11.78 24.14
C VAL A 574 -17.76 -12.36 24.47
N PRO A 575 -18.55 -12.78 23.47
CA PRO A 575 -19.82 -13.44 23.71
C PRO A 575 -19.63 -14.77 24.46
N PRO A 576 -20.61 -15.20 25.26
CA PRO A 576 -20.64 -16.55 25.83
C PRO A 576 -20.49 -17.60 24.72
N ARG A 577 -19.72 -18.67 24.97
CA ARG A 577 -19.46 -19.71 23.97
C ARG A 577 -20.76 -20.42 23.57
N ASP A 578 -21.08 -20.39 22.29
CA ASP A 578 -22.16 -21.12 21.64
C ASP A 578 -21.60 -22.13 20.60
N VAL A 579 -22.46 -22.66 19.72
CA VAL A 579 -22.08 -23.63 18.67
C VAL A 579 -21.32 -22.97 17.51
N GLU A 580 -21.52 -21.67 17.26
CA GLU A 580 -20.80 -20.90 16.25
C GLU A 580 -19.94 -19.80 16.90
N ASP A 581 -18.80 -20.17 17.50
CA ASP A 581 -17.84 -19.24 18.12
C ASP A 581 -17.61 -17.96 17.28
N ALA A 582 -18.26 -16.87 17.73
CA ALA A 582 -18.24 -15.56 17.09
C ALA A 582 -16.91 -14.84 17.32
N GLY A 583 -16.18 -15.21 18.38
CA GLY A 583 -14.96 -14.54 18.82
C GLY A 583 -15.20 -13.18 19.46
N GLU A 584 -14.09 -12.52 19.82
CA GLU A 584 -14.04 -11.15 20.37
C GLU A 584 -14.64 -10.14 19.38
N VAL A 585 -15.51 -9.23 19.85
CA VAL A 585 -16.07 -8.11 19.10
C VAL A 585 -15.26 -6.86 19.41
N ASP A 586 -14.63 -6.29 18.39
CA ASP A 586 -13.61 -5.25 18.55
C ASP A 586 -14.20 -3.98 19.20
N LEU A 587 -15.31 -3.47 18.68
CA LEU A 587 -16.00 -2.29 19.23
C LEU A 587 -17.52 -2.36 19.06
N ILE A 588 -18.25 -2.08 20.15
CA ILE A 588 -19.69 -1.87 20.18
C ILE A 588 -19.95 -0.45 20.68
N ALA A 589 -20.85 0.29 20.04
CA ALA A 589 -21.24 1.62 20.49
C ALA A 589 -22.76 1.84 20.42
N ALA A 590 -23.31 2.66 21.31
CA ALA A 590 -24.73 2.94 21.38
C ALA A 590 -25.02 4.42 21.69
N LEU A 591 -25.94 5.02 20.93
CA LEU A 591 -26.47 6.37 21.14
C LEU A 591 -27.82 6.52 20.43
N ASP A 592 -28.78 7.22 21.03
CA ASP A 592 -30.08 7.58 20.42
C ASP A 592 -30.90 6.40 19.83
N GLY A 593 -30.76 5.19 20.38
CA GLY A 593 -31.40 3.99 19.83
C GLY A 593 -30.66 3.35 18.64
N HIS A 594 -29.52 3.90 18.24
CA HIS A 594 -28.62 3.31 17.25
C HIS A 594 -27.57 2.42 17.94
N LEU A 595 -27.39 1.21 17.42
CA LEU A 595 -26.35 0.26 17.83
C LEU A 595 -25.31 0.11 16.73
N PHE A 596 -24.04 0.18 17.07
CA PHE A 596 -22.93 -0.01 16.15
C PHE A 596 -22.14 -1.26 16.56
N VAL A 597 -21.83 -2.11 15.59
CA VAL A 597 -20.90 -3.24 15.73
C VAL A 597 -19.81 -3.07 14.70
N ILE A 598 -18.59 -2.79 15.15
CA ILE A 598 -17.48 -2.39 14.28
C ILE A 598 -16.36 -3.43 14.36
N GLU A 599 -15.94 -3.92 13.19
CA GLU A 599 -14.74 -4.74 13.02
C GLU A 599 -13.58 -3.86 12.54
N VAL A 600 -12.47 -3.82 13.27
CA VAL A 600 -11.29 -3.05 12.88
C VAL A 600 -10.34 -3.92 12.05
N LYS A 601 -9.79 -3.36 10.97
CA LYS A 601 -8.75 -3.99 10.15
C LYS A 601 -7.58 -3.03 9.98
N SER A 602 -6.38 -3.50 10.32
CA SER A 602 -5.14 -2.74 10.17
C SER A 602 -4.23 -3.39 9.13
N THR A 603 -3.77 -2.60 8.15
CA THR A 603 -2.99 -3.08 7.02
C THR A 603 -2.06 -2.00 6.47
N PHE A 604 -1.40 -2.26 5.33
CA PHE A 604 -0.49 -1.33 4.65
C PHE A 604 -1.18 -0.63 3.47
N MET A 605 -0.57 0.43 2.93
CA MET A 605 -1.08 1.13 1.75
C MET A 605 -0.59 0.44 0.47
N ARG A 606 -1.53 0.03 -0.38
CA ARG A 606 -1.23 -0.75 -1.59
C ARG A 606 -0.97 0.16 -2.77
N ARG A 607 -0.33 -0.41 -3.80
CA ARG A 607 0.05 0.33 -5.01
C ARG A 607 -0.58 -0.21 -6.29
N SER A 608 -1.29 -1.34 -6.22
CA SER A 608 -1.93 -1.94 -7.40
C SER A 608 -3.35 -2.45 -7.12
N GLN A 609 -4.16 -2.48 -8.17
CA GLN A 609 -5.49 -3.10 -8.15
C GLN A 609 -5.41 -4.58 -7.77
N ARG A 610 -4.35 -5.29 -8.16
CA ARG A 610 -4.11 -6.68 -7.77
C ARG A 610 -4.00 -6.83 -6.25
N GLU A 611 -3.21 -6.01 -5.58
CA GLU A 611 -3.08 -6.04 -4.13
C GLU A 611 -4.40 -5.67 -3.45
N ALA A 612 -5.14 -4.68 -3.99
CA ALA A 612 -6.44 -4.27 -3.47
C ALA A 612 -7.48 -5.40 -3.60
N TRP A 613 -7.52 -6.08 -4.75
CA TRP A 613 -8.36 -7.24 -4.98
C TRP A 613 -8.02 -8.40 -4.05
N LEU A 614 -6.73 -8.68 -3.83
CA LEU A 614 -6.29 -9.70 -2.86
C LEU A 614 -6.76 -9.36 -1.45
N HIS A 615 -6.69 -8.10 -1.05
CA HIS A 615 -7.20 -7.65 0.25
C HIS A 615 -8.71 -7.82 0.37
N ALA A 616 -9.46 -7.40 -0.64
CA ALA A 616 -10.90 -7.53 -0.72
C ALA A 616 -11.35 -8.99 -0.56
N THR A 617 -10.75 -9.90 -1.33
CA THR A 617 -11.18 -11.30 -1.42
C THR A 617 -10.63 -12.21 -0.32
N THR A 618 -9.65 -11.74 0.45
CA THR A 618 -9.08 -12.49 1.58
C THR A 618 -9.43 -11.88 2.92
N THR A 619 -9.05 -10.62 3.15
CA THR A 619 -9.14 -9.97 4.46
C THR A 619 -10.54 -9.41 4.69
N LEU A 620 -11.06 -8.60 3.76
CA LEU A 620 -12.38 -7.98 3.90
C LEU A 620 -13.51 -9.00 3.77
N ARG A 621 -13.42 -9.95 2.84
CA ARG A 621 -14.36 -11.10 2.76
C ARG A 621 -14.45 -11.85 4.08
N LYS A 622 -13.30 -12.18 4.68
CA LYS A 622 -13.26 -12.88 5.97
C LYS A 622 -13.80 -12.02 7.11
N ALA A 623 -13.47 -10.72 7.12
CA ALA A 623 -14.01 -9.77 8.07
C ALA A 623 -15.55 -9.74 8.01
N GLY A 624 -16.15 -9.64 6.83
CA GLY A 624 -17.61 -9.68 6.68
C GLY A 624 -18.25 -10.98 7.19
N GLN A 625 -17.58 -12.14 7.00
CA GLN A 625 -18.06 -13.43 7.53
C GLN A 625 -17.94 -13.52 9.05
N GLN A 626 -16.89 -12.96 9.64
CA GLN A 626 -16.71 -12.88 11.09
C GLN A 626 -17.75 -11.93 11.69
N LEU A 627 -17.90 -10.75 11.09
CA LEU A 627 -18.76 -9.69 11.56
C LEU A 627 -20.24 -10.08 11.55
N ARG A 628 -20.68 -10.93 10.62
CA ARG A 628 -22.03 -11.52 10.66
C ARG A 628 -22.32 -12.24 11.98
N ARG A 629 -21.42 -13.16 12.36
CA ARG A 629 -21.58 -13.96 13.60
C ARG A 629 -21.45 -13.09 14.84
N LYS A 630 -20.56 -12.09 14.81
CA LYS A 630 -20.43 -11.09 15.88
C LYS A 630 -21.71 -10.27 16.04
N ALA A 631 -22.30 -9.78 14.95
CA ALA A 631 -23.54 -9.01 14.97
C ALA A 631 -24.72 -9.85 15.50
N ASP A 632 -24.86 -11.10 15.07
CA ASP A 632 -25.88 -12.03 15.58
C ASP A 632 -25.73 -12.26 17.09
N ALA A 633 -24.49 -12.46 17.58
CA ALA A 633 -24.20 -12.64 18.99
C ALA A 633 -24.52 -11.39 19.83
N VAL A 634 -24.20 -10.19 19.31
CA VAL A 634 -24.57 -8.92 19.96
C VAL A 634 -26.09 -8.77 20.02
N SER A 635 -26.80 -9.05 18.93
CA SER A 635 -28.27 -8.96 18.90
C SER A 635 -28.92 -9.92 19.89
N LEU A 636 -28.38 -11.14 20.02
CA LEU A 636 -28.83 -12.10 21.03
C LEU A 636 -28.57 -11.59 22.46
N ALA A 637 -27.39 -11.02 22.73
CA ALA A 637 -27.06 -10.43 24.03
C ALA A 637 -27.98 -9.25 24.36
N ILE A 638 -28.25 -8.36 23.40
CA ILE A 638 -29.23 -7.28 23.56
C ILE A 638 -30.61 -7.81 23.92
N ALA A 639 -31.07 -8.91 23.30
CA ALA A 639 -32.38 -9.47 23.60
C ALA A 639 -32.43 -10.14 24.99
N SER A 640 -31.39 -10.86 25.36
CA SER A 640 -31.41 -11.83 26.48
C SER A 640 -30.74 -11.35 27.77
N ASP A 641 -29.83 -10.37 27.72
CA ASP A 641 -29.02 -9.94 28.86
C ASP A 641 -29.30 -8.48 29.26
N PRO A 642 -30.09 -8.25 30.34
CA PRO A 642 -30.33 -6.91 30.88
C PRO A 642 -29.05 -6.20 31.36
N GLY A 643 -28.06 -6.95 31.84
CA GLY A 643 -26.78 -6.40 32.29
C GLY A 643 -25.98 -5.84 31.11
N PHE A 644 -25.93 -6.59 30.01
CA PHE A 644 -25.31 -6.14 28.77
C PHE A 644 -25.97 -4.87 28.21
N ARG A 645 -27.30 -4.78 28.21
CA ARG A 645 -28.03 -3.54 27.84
C ARG A 645 -27.68 -2.36 28.75
N THR A 646 -27.58 -2.62 30.06
CA THR A 646 -27.23 -1.59 31.05
C THR A 646 -25.82 -1.05 30.79
N MET A 647 -24.87 -1.90 30.41
CA MET A 647 -23.51 -1.49 30.04
C MET A 647 -23.49 -0.54 28.82
N LEU A 648 -24.46 -0.68 27.90
CA LEU A 648 -24.62 0.18 26.72
C LEU A 648 -25.55 1.38 26.97
N GLY A 649 -25.93 1.64 28.23
CA GLY A 649 -26.76 2.78 28.60
C GLY A 649 -28.24 2.64 28.28
N TRP A 650 -28.74 1.43 28.00
CA TRP A 650 -30.16 1.20 27.75
C TRP A 650 -30.88 0.70 29.01
N GLY A 651 -31.94 1.42 29.38
CA GLY A 651 -32.82 1.07 30.51
C GLY A 651 -33.70 -0.15 30.22
N GLU A 652 -34.42 -0.64 31.24
CA GLU A 652 -35.34 -1.77 31.10
C GLU A 652 -36.40 -1.50 30.02
N GLY A 653 -36.47 -2.37 29.01
CA GLY A 653 -37.44 -2.28 27.90
C GLY A 653 -37.00 -1.41 26.72
N LEU A 654 -35.86 -0.70 26.79
CA LEU A 654 -35.29 0.01 25.66
C LEU A 654 -34.46 -0.96 24.80
N ILE A 655 -34.86 -1.08 23.53
CA ILE A 655 -34.16 -1.86 22.49
C ILE A 655 -33.69 -0.91 21.39
N PRO A 656 -32.60 -1.23 20.69
CA PRO A 656 -32.13 -0.41 19.58
C PRO A 656 -33.18 -0.42 18.48
N THR A 657 -33.45 0.76 17.92
CA THR A 657 -34.32 0.94 16.76
C THR A 657 -33.58 0.66 15.46
N GLN A 658 -32.25 0.85 15.45
CA GLN A 658 -31.40 0.60 14.29
C GLN A 658 -30.09 -0.08 14.69
N GLN A 659 -29.59 -0.96 13.82
CA GLN A 659 -28.31 -1.62 13.97
C GLN A 659 -27.44 -1.36 12.74
N HIS A 660 -26.25 -0.85 12.98
CA HIS A 660 -25.23 -0.47 12.01
C HIS A 660 -24.02 -1.37 12.20
N VAL A 661 -23.58 -2.02 11.13
CA VAL A 661 -22.52 -3.03 11.21
C VAL A 661 -21.48 -2.73 10.15
N TRP A 662 -20.29 -2.32 10.58
CA TRP A 662 -19.25 -1.73 9.71
C TRP A 662 -17.90 -2.43 9.86
N ILE A 663 -17.13 -2.45 8.78
CA ILE A 663 -15.71 -2.80 8.78
C ILE A 663 -14.93 -1.48 8.69
N ALA A 664 -14.23 -1.12 9.77
CA ALA A 664 -13.34 0.03 9.82
C ALA A 664 -11.93 -0.41 9.40
N ASP A 665 -11.48 -0.02 8.20
CA ASP A 665 -10.17 -0.38 7.68
C ASP A 665 -9.21 0.82 7.67
N THR A 666 -7.97 0.63 8.09
CA THR A 666 -6.90 1.65 7.94
C THR A 666 -6.54 1.98 6.48
N CYS A 667 -7.05 1.22 5.51
CA CYS A 667 -6.82 1.45 4.09
C CYS A 667 -8.05 2.08 3.41
N ILE A 668 -7.82 2.93 2.40
CA ILE A 668 -8.90 3.63 1.69
C ILE A 668 -9.51 2.77 0.58
N GLU A 669 -8.74 1.84 0.02
CA GLU A 669 -9.17 0.96 -1.07
C GLU A 669 -10.48 0.23 -0.72
N CYS A 670 -11.35 0.07 -1.72
CA CYS A 670 -12.68 -0.51 -1.55
C CYS A 670 -13.58 0.30 -0.60
N ASP A 671 -13.35 1.61 -0.50
CA ASP A 671 -14.16 2.49 0.34
C ASP A 671 -15.64 2.41 -0.06
N HIS A 672 -16.52 2.37 0.94
CA HIS A 672 -17.97 2.27 0.77
C HIS A 672 -18.47 1.04 0.00
N GLN A 673 -17.61 0.05 -0.25
CA GLN A 673 -18.02 -1.27 -0.74
C GLN A 673 -18.57 -2.13 0.42
N ARG A 674 -19.38 -3.14 0.08
CA ARG A 674 -20.00 -4.03 1.06
C ARG A 674 -19.39 -5.43 1.03
N PHE A 675 -18.99 -5.94 2.19
CA PHE A 675 -18.45 -7.30 2.37
C PHE A 675 -19.34 -8.11 3.31
N GLY A 676 -19.89 -9.21 2.81
CA GLY A 676 -20.90 -9.97 3.55
C GLY A 676 -22.19 -9.17 3.86
N GLY A 677 -22.43 -8.09 3.12
CA GLY A 677 -23.54 -7.13 3.32
C GLY A 677 -23.17 -5.90 4.15
N PHE A 678 -22.01 -5.88 4.79
CA PHE A 678 -21.58 -4.83 5.73
C PHE A 678 -20.71 -3.78 5.05
N LEU A 679 -20.93 -2.51 5.37
CA LEU A 679 -20.19 -1.38 4.82
C LEU A 679 -18.72 -1.43 5.27
N LYS A 680 -17.78 -1.30 4.33
CA LYS A 680 -16.39 -0.98 4.65
C LYS A 680 -16.18 0.53 4.55
N VAL A 681 -15.60 1.11 5.59
CA VAL A 681 -15.28 2.53 5.70
C VAL A 681 -13.85 2.69 6.18
N SER A 682 -13.14 3.72 5.72
CA SER A 682 -11.79 3.98 6.24
C SER A 682 -11.82 4.49 7.68
N VAL A 683 -10.85 4.06 8.51
CA VAL A 683 -10.65 4.59 9.87
C VAL A 683 -10.44 6.10 9.84
N GLU A 684 -9.74 6.61 8.83
CA GLU A 684 -9.48 8.04 8.67
C GLU A 684 -10.77 8.83 8.40
N GLU A 685 -11.70 8.29 7.61
CA GLU A 685 -13.04 8.90 7.42
C GLU A 685 -13.83 8.96 8.73
N LEU A 686 -13.85 7.87 9.50
CA LEU A 686 -14.51 7.85 10.82
C LEU A 686 -13.91 8.88 11.76
N ILE A 687 -12.58 9.02 11.78
CA ILE A 687 -11.89 10.04 12.59
C ILE A 687 -12.33 11.44 12.18
N ILE A 688 -12.31 11.75 10.88
CA ILE A 688 -12.68 13.07 10.36
C ILE A 688 -14.15 13.38 10.68
N ALA A 689 -15.05 12.42 10.46
CA ALA A 689 -16.47 12.57 10.75
C ALA A 689 -16.74 12.75 12.25
N LEU A 690 -16.08 12.00 13.12
CA LEU A 690 -16.26 12.12 14.58
C LEU A 690 -15.63 13.39 15.15
N ARG A 691 -14.65 13.98 14.47
CA ARG A 691 -14.07 15.27 14.87
C ARG A 691 -14.75 16.48 14.25
N ASP A 692 -15.51 16.25 13.17
CA ASP A 692 -16.05 17.31 12.31
C ASP A 692 -14.95 18.13 11.62
N ASP A 693 -13.86 17.46 11.25
CA ASP A 693 -12.68 18.09 10.65
C ASP A 693 -12.74 18.17 9.12
N ARG A 694 -13.94 18.15 8.51
CA ARG A 694 -14.08 18.13 7.04
C ARG A 694 -13.37 19.32 6.37
N HIS A 695 -13.34 20.48 7.03
CA HIS A 695 -12.66 21.68 6.55
C HIS A 695 -11.16 21.45 6.29
N LEU A 696 -10.50 20.57 7.05
CA LEU A 696 -9.06 20.27 6.92
C LEU A 696 -8.72 19.39 5.71
N LEU A 697 -9.73 18.76 5.07
CA LEU A 697 -9.55 17.97 3.84
C LEU A 697 -9.33 18.82 2.59
N ASN A 698 -9.54 20.14 2.70
CA ASN A 698 -9.43 21.06 1.58
C ASN A 698 -8.21 21.96 1.75
N ASP A 699 -7.70 22.49 0.64
CA ASP A 699 -6.60 23.44 0.62
C ASP A 699 -7.05 24.79 0.05
N PRO A 700 -7.94 25.52 0.74
CA PRO A 700 -8.46 26.79 0.23
C PRO A 700 -7.38 27.87 0.09
N GLY A 701 -6.28 27.75 0.85
CA GLY A 701 -5.14 28.69 0.82
C GLY A 701 -4.07 28.36 -0.24
N GLY A 702 -4.16 27.22 -0.94
CA GLY A 702 -3.12 26.78 -1.88
C GLY A 702 -1.78 26.45 -1.20
N LEU A 703 -1.83 26.10 0.10
CA LEU A 703 -0.70 25.70 0.93
C LEU A 703 0.03 24.53 0.26
N LEU A 704 -0.70 23.50 -0.17
CA LEU A 704 -0.18 22.28 -0.77
C LEU A 704 0.36 22.52 -2.20
N ALA A 705 -0.14 23.55 -2.88
CA ALA A 705 0.33 23.97 -4.21
C ALA A 705 1.65 24.78 -4.18
N GLY A 706 2.22 25.05 -3.00
CA GLY A 706 3.50 25.76 -2.87
C GLY A 706 3.39 27.28 -3.08
N ASN A 707 2.18 27.84 -2.99
CA ASN A 707 1.94 29.29 -3.07
C ASN A 707 2.08 30.00 -1.70
N TYR A 708 2.62 29.30 -0.71
CA TYR A 708 2.67 29.76 0.67
C TYR A 708 3.89 30.65 0.98
N ALA A 709 3.63 31.76 1.70
CA ALA A 709 4.65 32.48 2.46
C ALA A 709 4.58 32.00 3.93
N VAL A 710 5.72 31.58 4.49
CA VAL A 710 5.80 30.84 5.76
C VAL A 710 5.26 31.59 7.00
N ASP A 711 5.04 32.89 6.87
CA ASP A 711 4.72 33.81 7.97
C ASP A 711 3.26 34.28 8.04
N GLU A 712 2.38 33.82 7.14
CA GLU A 712 0.95 34.17 7.17
C GLU A 712 0.12 33.01 7.71
N ALA A 713 -0.31 33.12 8.98
CA ALA A 713 -1.34 32.23 9.51
C ALA A 713 -2.59 32.36 8.62
N PRO A 714 -3.15 31.25 8.09
CA PRO A 714 -4.45 31.33 7.45
C PRO A 714 -5.46 31.58 8.57
N GLU A 715 -5.90 32.83 8.73
CA GLU A 715 -7.24 33.12 9.22
C GLU A 715 -8.23 32.65 8.15
N ALA A 716 -8.29 31.33 7.92
CA ALA A 716 -9.46 30.73 7.32
C ALA A 716 -10.46 30.62 8.47
N ASP A 717 -11.47 31.50 8.47
CA ASP A 717 -12.59 31.49 9.40
C ASP A 717 -13.16 30.06 9.48
N ALA A 718 -12.73 29.29 10.47
CA ALA A 718 -13.33 28.01 10.87
C ALA A 718 -14.80 28.20 11.33
N SER A 719 -15.28 29.45 11.37
CA SER A 719 -16.65 29.85 11.64
C SER A 719 -17.55 29.97 10.41
N GLU A 720 -17.10 29.67 9.18
CA GLU A 720 -18.03 29.54 8.06
C GLU A 720 -18.94 28.32 8.32
N SER A 721 -20.22 28.59 8.62
CA SER A 721 -21.28 27.62 8.94
C SER A 721 -21.55 26.56 7.86
N GLY A 722 -20.84 26.59 6.72
CA GLY A 722 -20.96 25.62 5.62
C GLY A 722 -20.14 24.35 5.82
N TRP A 723 -19.06 24.38 6.60
CA TRP A 723 -18.08 23.28 6.64
C TRP A 723 -18.38 22.14 7.61
N SER A 724 -19.22 22.39 8.63
CA SER A 724 -19.61 21.38 9.60
C SER A 724 -20.49 20.30 8.95
N LEU A 725 -20.19 19.04 9.26
CA LEU A 725 -21.01 17.87 8.95
C LEU A 725 -22.31 17.83 9.78
N TYR A 726 -22.34 18.57 10.89
CA TYR A 726 -23.41 18.60 11.89
C TYR A 726 -23.86 20.03 12.23
N PRO A 727 -24.36 20.82 11.25
CA PRO A 727 -24.75 22.22 11.46
C PRO A 727 -25.87 22.37 12.51
N ASP A 728 -26.74 21.37 12.63
CA ASP A 728 -27.85 21.33 13.59
C ASP A 728 -27.48 20.61 14.91
N GLY A 729 -26.19 20.33 15.11
CA GLY A 729 -25.69 19.51 16.22
C GLY A 729 -25.51 18.04 15.85
N PHE A 730 -24.73 17.32 16.66
CA PHE A 730 -24.43 15.91 16.43
C PHE A 730 -25.60 15.02 16.88
N SER A 731 -25.99 14.08 16.02
CA SER A 731 -26.89 12.96 16.36
C SER A 731 -26.35 11.66 15.75
N ALA A 732 -26.71 10.52 16.35
CA ALA A 732 -26.31 9.22 15.81
C ALA A 732 -26.86 8.97 14.40
N GLU A 733 -28.11 9.40 14.14
CA GLU A 733 -28.74 9.33 12.82
C GLU A 733 -27.96 10.13 11.78
N ARG A 734 -27.62 11.39 12.08
CA ARG A 734 -26.84 12.23 11.16
C ARG A 734 -25.43 11.68 10.93
N PHE A 735 -24.81 11.08 11.94
CA PHE A 735 -23.51 10.43 11.79
C PHE A 735 -23.57 9.25 10.81
N VAL A 736 -24.61 8.41 10.90
CA VAL A 736 -24.85 7.34 9.93
C VAL A 736 -25.02 7.92 8.53
N ASP A 737 -25.86 8.94 8.37
CA ASP A 737 -26.07 9.58 7.07
C ASP A 737 -24.76 10.11 6.48
N VAL A 738 -23.96 10.83 7.29
CA VAL A 738 -22.68 11.39 6.85
C VAL A 738 -21.74 10.32 6.31
N ILE A 739 -21.69 9.15 6.95
CA ILE A 739 -20.87 8.02 6.50
C ILE A 739 -21.52 7.36 5.29
N GLU A 740 -22.78 6.92 5.36
CA GLU A 740 -23.41 6.15 4.28
C GLU A 740 -23.59 6.95 2.97
N THR A 741 -23.63 8.29 3.02
CA THR A 741 -23.69 9.15 1.83
C THR A 741 -22.33 9.70 1.39
N GLU A 742 -21.23 9.28 2.02
CA GLU A 742 -19.87 9.78 1.73
C GLU A 742 -19.72 11.31 1.92
N ALA A 743 -20.51 11.94 2.80
CA ALA A 743 -20.58 13.41 2.92
C ALA A 743 -19.25 14.04 3.35
N VAL A 744 -18.38 13.29 4.03
CA VAL A 744 -17.01 13.69 4.36
C VAL A 744 -16.23 14.09 3.10
N TRP A 745 -16.46 13.39 1.99
CA TRP A 745 -15.69 13.51 0.76
C TRP A 745 -16.26 14.49 -0.25
N GLU A 746 -17.45 15.05 -0.02
CA GLU A 746 -18.01 16.05 -0.91
C GLU A 746 -17.16 17.33 -0.98
N LEU A 747 -17.01 17.90 -2.18
CA LEU A 747 -16.36 19.20 -2.37
C LEU A 747 -17.41 20.31 -2.19
N GLN A 748 -17.29 21.11 -1.14
CA GLN A 748 -17.98 22.39 -1.10
C GLN A 748 -17.10 23.46 -1.75
N ALA A 749 -17.63 24.16 -2.75
CA ALA A 749 -17.00 25.37 -3.25
C ALA A 749 -17.10 26.43 -2.15
N ALA A 750 -15.96 26.99 -1.72
CA ALA A 750 -15.94 28.18 -0.88
C ALA A 750 -16.88 29.20 -1.51
N THR A 751 -17.94 29.56 -0.78
CA THR A 751 -18.98 30.43 -1.30
C THR A 751 -18.40 31.83 -1.40
N ARG A 752 -17.78 32.17 -2.55
CA ARG A 752 -17.31 33.53 -2.77
C ARG A 752 -18.52 34.46 -2.63
N GLY A 753 -18.45 35.36 -1.65
CA GLY A 753 -19.40 36.45 -1.45
C GLY A 753 -19.61 37.29 -2.72
N PRO A 754 -20.64 38.16 -2.75
CA PRO A 754 -21.21 38.68 -3.98
C PRO A 754 -20.15 39.42 -4.80
N THR A 755 -19.92 38.94 -6.02
CA THR A 755 -19.13 39.61 -7.03
C THR A 755 -19.67 41.02 -7.25
N LEU A 756 -18.89 42.02 -6.82
CA LEU A 756 -19.03 43.39 -7.30
C LEU A 756 -18.99 43.35 -8.83
N ARG A 757 -20.11 43.70 -9.44
CA ARG A 757 -20.26 43.87 -10.89
C ARG A 757 -19.17 44.81 -11.40
N SER A 758 -18.20 44.26 -12.11
CA SER A 758 -17.41 45.02 -13.07
C SER A 758 -18.05 44.85 -14.43
N THR A 759 -18.67 45.91 -14.90
CA THR A 759 -19.12 46.13 -16.27
C THR A 759 -17.94 46.09 -17.24
N ASP A 760 -18.24 45.66 -18.47
CA ASP A 760 -17.53 45.90 -19.73
C ASP A 760 -16.17 45.21 -19.98
N ARG A 761 -16.16 44.17 -20.82
CA ARG A 761 -15.91 44.31 -22.27
C ARG A 761 -15.98 42.98 -23.02
N ALA A 762 -16.52 43.09 -24.23
CA ALA A 762 -16.88 42.05 -25.17
C ALA A 762 -15.70 41.45 -25.96
N ASP A 763 -15.96 40.27 -26.52
CA ASP A 763 -15.46 39.68 -27.77
C ASP A 763 -13.94 39.56 -28.00
N VAL A 764 -13.45 38.32 -28.21
CA VAL A 764 -13.14 37.80 -29.56
C VAL A 764 -13.01 36.27 -29.49
N ALA A 765 -13.75 35.61 -30.36
CA ALA A 765 -13.71 34.19 -30.64
C ALA A 765 -12.52 33.78 -31.55
N SER A 766 -12.12 32.52 -31.40
CA SER A 766 -11.55 31.61 -32.43
C SER A 766 -10.09 31.81 -32.90
N ARG A 767 -9.27 30.75 -32.74
CA ARG A 767 -8.84 29.83 -33.84
C ARG A 767 -7.61 28.96 -33.46
N LYS A 768 -7.72 27.70 -33.90
CA LYS A 768 -6.73 26.62 -34.08
C LYS A 768 -6.39 25.73 -32.89
#